data_AF-A0AAW6SAQ7-F1
#
_entry.id   AF-A0AAW6SAQ7-F1
#
_cell.length_a   1.000
_cell.length_b   1.000
_cell.length_c   1.000
_cell.angle_alpha   90.00
_cell.angle_beta   90.00
_cell.angle_gamma   90.00
#
_symmetry.space_group_name_H-M   'P 1'
#
loop_
_entity.id
_entity.type
_entity.pdbx_description
1 polymer ?
#
loop_
_entity_poly.entity_id
_entity_poly.type
_entity_poly.pdbx_seq_one_letter_code
_entity_poly.pdbx_strand_id
1 'polypeptide(L)'
;MKTNRKRVVITGIGILSSLAENLQDFRNALLNKKNGVTDSVRFSKWFENARAAEVLHDIDYSELPDDVIASLDNAALWAYKVGKDALNQAGLAENKAHLKETGLTVGVSSAGTEAFLPLFEQRMEDFSLRKALFSGGFSSCCSSVSTLLGLQGGVELVATACTASPNAVGMAFDYIQNGKSKTMLAVGTEPIYLPTFAGFYALNVMHPDACTPFSGNSGMSIGEGAGAIVLEEYEHAVARGATIYGEILSYATSCDAFHETGPDPRASGAVQVMHKAMENAGVTPDQIEYVNAHGTGTEANDRIETLAMKKVFANNEKLLVSSTKSYFGHNIGAAGIVELIACLVTLPDNRVLPTLNFTNARPNCDLDYVPNDFRDQKINLFMKNNYAFGGNNCSMIISMEPCSIPVSTYDEKRVAITGLGAVSAIGHTVHEILDNVWQQNHTVELGGVTFPEDTLEEAKELLDVLETTRQFEALFGDDFNALAETLPEANEHFKTFQVSGLEPRKHLRRFDPRKATRGGTFALIALSEALEQAKRKIKRDGDELGMVMGMSSGPQETTYKYLQSLKPDPRKVRTSEFPGSLMNSIPTFCGISEGIKGYTTTLATGENAALGALTYGYEIVRQDLQPQVLVGGADEYFPSMSLYMDAVTRKLHMTSDAREYQIYGNDPKGYIPGEGACMLLLEDPQRAAARGAEVLAEVAGYGKACSNSYFDASQRDEKSSSMALAIARALADAGVTAQEIDLVCGTSNGSDESSRIEIDAIYATFAQAKPDVPVVNYNACFGFVASAAGLLNLAVIIDCFKTQAVPAIPHTVEFFDKRINFVREPLKLALKHVLLVGATEGGNYYAFVIKG
;
A
#
# COMPACT_ATOMS: atom_id res chain seq x y z
N MET A 1 -3.39 -28.20 13.83
CA MET A 1 -3.04 -29.15 12.74
C MET A 1 -1.87 -28.52 12.04
N LYS A 2 -0.77 -29.27 11.78
CA LYS A 2 0.37 -28.70 11.07
C LYS A 2 0.01 -28.53 9.59
N THR A 3 0.12 -27.31 9.10
CA THR A 3 -0.12 -26.95 7.70
C THR A 3 1.23 -26.88 6.98
N ASN A 4 1.32 -27.55 5.84
CA ASN A 4 2.50 -27.47 4.97
C ASN A 4 2.43 -26.18 4.17
N ARG A 5 3.52 -25.41 4.16
CA ARG A 5 3.61 -24.21 3.32
C ARG A 5 3.66 -24.61 1.86
N LYS A 6 2.96 -23.86 1.01
CA LYS A 6 3.07 -24.05 -0.45
C LYS A 6 4.41 -23.54 -0.94
N ARG A 7 5.03 -24.27 -1.86
CA ARG A 7 6.27 -23.82 -2.50
C ARG A 7 5.93 -22.83 -3.60
N VAL A 8 6.70 -21.75 -3.68
CA VAL A 8 6.42 -20.63 -4.56
C VAL A 8 7.57 -20.44 -5.54
N VAL A 9 7.27 -20.59 -6.82
CA VAL A 9 8.26 -20.50 -7.89
C VAL A 9 8.00 -19.34 -8.82
N ILE A 10 9.07 -18.85 -9.43
CA ILE A 10 9.02 -17.77 -10.43
C ILE A 10 8.93 -18.41 -11.81
N THR A 11 7.88 -18.09 -12.56
CA THR A 11 7.59 -18.71 -13.87
C THR A 11 7.57 -17.72 -15.03
N GLY A 12 7.59 -16.42 -14.75
CA GLY A 12 7.66 -15.37 -15.76
C GLY A 12 8.29 -14.11 -15.19
N ILE A 13 8.97 -13.36 -16.06
CA ILE A 13 9.74 -12.16 -15.72
C ILE A 13 9.54 -11.12 -16.83
N GLY A 14 9.24 -9.89 -16.42
CA GLY A 14 9.22 -8.71 -17.27
C GLY A 14 10.12 -7.63 -16.69
N ILE A 15 10.74 -6.83 -17.55
CA ILE A 15 11.69 -5.78 -17.13
C ILE A 15 11.61 -4.56 -18.04
N LEU A 16 11.77 -3.39 -17.44
CA LEU A 16 12.00 -2.10 -18.08
C LEU A 16 12.97 -1.33 -17.20
N SER A 17 14.11 -0.91 -17.73
CA SER A 17 15.12 -0.17 -16.97
C SER A 17 15.87 0.77 -17.90
N SER A 18 16.60 1.74 -17.36
CA SER A 18 17.52 2.60 -18.15
C SER A 18 18.47 1.85 -19.10
N LEU A 19 18.72 0.55 -18.85
CA LEU A 19 19.59 -0.28 -19.67
C LEU A 19 18.89 -0.93 -20.87
N ALA A 20 17.62 -1.30 -20.72
CA ALA A 20 16.87 -2.13 -21.68
C ALA A 20 15.36 -2.19 -21.38
N GLU A 21 14.58 -2.47 -22.43
CA GLU A 21 13.12 -2.63 -22.42
C GLU A 21 12.62 -4.09 -22.39
N ASN A 22 13.54 -5.05 -22.51
CA ASN A 22 13.24 -6.48 -22.52
C ASN A 22 14.31 -7.29 -21.79
N LEU A 23 13.98 -8.53 -21.42
CA LEU A 23 14.82 -9.37 -20.58
C LEU A 23 16.15 -9.76 -21.23
N GLN A 24 16.14 -10.00 -22.54
CA GLN A 24 17.33 -10.44 -23.27
C GLN A 24 18.37 -9.32 -23.33
N ASP A 25 17.94 -8.11 -23.66
CA ASP A 25 18.82 -6.94 -23.73
C ASP A 25 19.26 -6.48 -22.34
N PHE A 26 18.39 -6.60 -21.33
CA PHE A 26 18.76 -6.33 -19.95
C PHE A 26 19.89 -7.27 -19.50
N ARG A 27 19.73 -8.58 -19.72
CA ARG A 27 20.78 -9.57 -19.45
C ARG A 27 22.07 -9.24 -20.20
N ASN A 28 21.98 -8.91 -21.49
CA ASN A 28 23.16 -8.53 -22.28
C ASN A 28 23.85 -7.28 -21.73
N ALA A 29 23.09 -6.26 -21.30
CA ALA A 29 23.64 -5.05 -20.71
C ALA A 29 24.37 -5.33 -19.39
N LEU A 30 23.80 -6.18 -18.53
CA LEU A 30 24.43 -6.63 -17.28
C LEU A 30 25.73 -7.38 -17.55
N LEU A 31 25.72 -8.37 -18.46
CA LEU A 31 26.90 -9.17 -18.79
C LEU A 31 28.04 -8.33 -19.42
N ASN A 32 27.70 -7.24 -20.11
CA ASN A 32 28.63 -6.27 -20.67
C ASN A 32 29.01 -5.15 -19.69
N LYS A 33 28.57 -5.21 -18.43
CA LYS A 33 28.87 -4.21 -17.38
C LYS A 33 28.48 -2.78 -17.78
N LYS A 34 27.37 -2.62 -18.53
CA LYS A 34 26.86 -1.31 -18.94
C LYS A 34 26.33 -0.55 -17.72
N ASN A 35 26.79 0.68 -17.53
CA ASN A 35 26.30 1.60 -16.51
C ASN A 35 25.28 2.56 -17.15
N GLY A 36 24.07 2.58 -16.60
CA GLY A 36 22.94 3.41 -17.03
C GLY A 36 22.92 4.80 -16.39
N VAL A 37 23.77 5.09 -15.40
CA VAL A 37 23.85 6.40 -14.76
C VAL A 37 24.65 7.38 -15.63
N THR A 38 23.96 8.30 -16.29
CA THR A 38 24.54 9.33 -17.15
C THR A 38 24.14 10.73 -16.69
N ASP A 39 24.62 11.76 -17.39
CA ASP A 39 24.07 13.11 -17.24
C ASP A 39 22.58 13.09 -17.54
N SER A 40 21.80 13.74 -16.68
CA SER A 40 20.36 13.68 -16.77
C SER A 40 19.83 14.56 -17.90
N VAL A 41 18.96 14.01 -18.72
CA VAL A 41 18.25 14.73 -19.77
C VAL A 41 17.11 15.57 -19.16
N ARG A 42 16.34 15.02 -18.21
CA ARG A 42 15.18 15.74 -17.63
C ARG A 42 15.59 16.75 -16.55
N PHE A 43 16.51 16.39 -15.64
CA PHE A 43 16.75 17.17 -14.42
C PHE A 43 17.87 18.20 -14.55
N SER A 44 18.72 18.12 -15.58
CA SER A 44 19.78 19.11 -15.85
C SER A 44 19.25 20.52 -16.12
N LYS A 45 17.96 20.65 -16.48
CA LYS A 45 17.26 21.93 -16.59
C LYS A 45 17.30 22.73 -15.28
N TRP A 46 17.23 22.05 -14.14
CA TRP A 46 17.10 22.69 -12.82
C TRP A 46 18.32 22.49 -11.93
N PHE A 47 19.00 21.35 -12.02
CA PHE A 47 20.05 20.96 -11.07
C PHE A 47 21.42 20.86 -11.74
N GLU A 48 22.44 21.42 -11.09
CA GLU A 48 23.82 21.33 -11.57
C GLU A 48 24.35 19.91 -11.39
N ASN A 49 25.09 19.40 -12.39
CA ASN A 49 25.63 18.03 -12.40
C ASN A 49 24.56 16.96 -12.11
N ALA A 50 23.32 17.19 -12.56
CA ALA A 50 22.23 16.23 -12.41
C ALA A 50 22.57 14.95 -13.16
N ARG A 51 22.62 13.82 -12.45
CA ARG A 51 22.83 12.50 -13.03
C ARG A 51 21.75 11.54 -12.56
N ALA A 52 21.25 10.74 -13.48
CA ALA A 52 20.22 9.74 -13.22
C ALA A 52 20.35 8.58 -14.21
N ALA A 53 19.82 7.43 -13.81
CA ALA A 53 19.60 6.31 -14.71
C ALA A 53 18.18 6.37 -15.25
N GLU A 54 18.02 7.01 -16.41
CA GLU A 54 16.73 7.32 -17.01
C GLU A 54 16.33 6.31 -18.09
N VAL A 55 15.05 5.97 -18.15
CA VAL A 55 14.40 5.24 -19.24
C VAL A 55 14.12 6.23 -20.36
N LEU A 56 15.03 6.29 -21.33
CA LEU A 56 15.00 7.26 -22.44
C LEU A 56 14.61 6.65 -23.79
N HIS A 57 14.39 5.33 -23.85
CA HIS A 57 13.92 4.66 -25.05
C HIS A 57 12.40 4.73 -25.14
N ASP A 58 11.88 4.76 -26.36
CA ASP A 58 10.45 4.72 -26.64
C ASP A 58 9.88 3.37 -26.23
N ILE A 59 8.71 3.37 -25.60
CA ILE A 59 8.02 2.14 -25.18
C ILE A 59 6.79 1.96 -26.05
N ASP A 60 6.63 0.77 -26.62
CA ASP A 60 5.50 0.43 -27.47
C ASP A 60 4.25 0.11 -26.64
N TYR A 61 3.21 0.91 -26.83
CA TYR A 61 1.86 0.71 -26.28
C TYR A 61 0.80 0.61 -27.37
N SER A 62 1.17 0.36 -28.62
CA SER A 62 0.27 0.40 -29.80
C SER A 62 -0.94 -0.55 -29.74
N GLU A 63 -0.93 -1.49 -28.81
CA GLU A 63 -2.03 -2.40 -28.51
C GLU A 63 -3.09 -1.83 -27.56
N LEU A 64 -2.77 -0.76 -26.84
CA LEU A 64 -3.71 -0.03 -26.01
C LEU A 64 -4.37 1.08 -26.84
N PRO A 65 -5.64 1.39 -26.59
CA PRO A 65 -6.27 2.58 -27.17
C PRO A 65 -5.52 3.86 -26.79
N ASP A 66 -5.33 4.79 -27.74
CA ASP A 66 -4.64 6.07 -27.53
C ASP A 66 -5.22 6.87 -26.36
N ASP A 67 -6.53 6.79 -26.20
CA ASP A 67 -7.26 7.50 -25.15
C ASP A 67 -6.93 6.90 -23.77
N VAL A 68 -6.76 5.58 -23.65
CA VAL A 68 -6.29 4.95 -22.42
C VAL A 68 -4.85 5.37 -22.13
N ILE A 69 -3.95 5.33 -23.12
CA ILE A 69 -2.56 5.75 -22.96
C ILE A 69 -2.46 7.19 -22.44
N ALA A 70 -3.25 8.11 -23.02
CA ALA A 70 -3.27 9.51 -22.61
C ALA A 70 -3.79 9.74 -21.18
N SER A 71 -4.57 8.80 -20.64
CA SER A 71 -5.17 8.88 -19.31
C SER A 71 -4.29 8.30 -18.20
N LEU A 72 -3.23 7.58 -18.56
CA LEU A 72 -2.37 6.86 -17.63
C LEU A 72 -1.06 7.59 -17.35
N ASP A 73 -0.58 7.48 -16.11
CA ASP A 73 0.79 7.86 -15.76
C ASP A 73 1.80 6.78 -16.20
N ASN A 74 3.08 7.13 -16.26
CA ASN A 74 4.12 6.17 -16.60
C ASN A 74 4.22 5.04 -15.59
N ALA A 75 3.89 5.26 -14.31
CA ALA A 75 3.92 4.20 -13.32
C ALA A 75 2.98 3.04 -13.72
N ALA A 76 1.74 3.35 -14.10
CA ALA A 76 0.75 2.38 -14.58
C ALA A 76 1.12 1.79 -15.96
N LEU A 77 1.55 2.61 -16.93
CA LEU A 77 1.93 2.13 -18.26
C LEU A 77 3.12 1.16 -18.21
N TRP A 78 4.14 1.50 -17.42
CA TRP A 78 5.33 0.65 -17.28
C TRP A 78 4.98 -0.65 -16.56
N ALA A 79 4.17 -0.57 -15.50
CA ALA A 79 3.67 -1.75 -14.79
C ALA A 79 2.84 -2.67 -15.70
N TYR A 80 1.99 -2.10 -16.55
CA TYR A 80 1.24 -2.85 -17.55
C TYR A 80 2.19 -3.60 -18.50
N LYS A 81 3.16 -2.90 -19.09
CA LYS A 81 4.13 -3.49 -20.01
C LYS A 81 4.89 -4.65 -19.34
N VAL A 82 5.56 -4.40 -18.22
CA VAL A 82 6.35 -5.47 -17.58
C VAL A 82 5.47 -6.62 -17.08
N GLY A 83 4.27 -6.32 -16.59
CA GLY A 83 3.29 -7.32 -16.16
C GLY A 83 2.85 -8.21 -17.32
N LYS A 84 2.54 -7.62 -18.47
CA LYS A 84 2.19 -8.33 -19.70
C LYS A 84 3.33 -9.24 -20.16
N ASP A 85 4.56 -8.73 -20.21
CA ASP A 85 5.73 -9.52 -20.57
C ASP A 85 5.92 -10.72 -19.66
N ALA A 86 5.77 -10.53 -18.35
CA ALA A 86 5.90 -11.60 -17.37
C ALA A 86 4.80 -12.66 -17.55
N LEU A 87 3.54 -12.25 -17.76
CA LEU A 87 2.42 -13.15 -18.03
C LEU A 87 2.56 -13.91 -19.36
N ASN A 88 3.09 -13.24 -20.39
CA ASN A 88 3.41 -13.86 -21.69
C ASN A 88 4.51 -14.91 -21.53
N GLN A 89 5.61 -14.57 -20.85
CA GLN A 89 6.71 -15.49 -20.60
C GLN A 89 6.27 -16.69 -19.76
N ALA A 90 5.38 -16.49 -18.79
CA ALA A 90 4.79 -17.57 -18.02
C ALA A 90 3.82 -18.44 -18.83
N GLY A 91 3.32 -17.96 -19.98
CA GLY A 91 2.28 -18.66 -20.76
C GLY A 91 0.89 -18.58 -20.13
N LEU A 92 0.57 -17.48 -19.43
CA LEU A 92 -0.70 -17.26 -18.75
C LEU A 92 -1.57 -16.16 -19.39
N ALA A 93 -0.98 -15.26 -20.18
CA ALA A 93 -1.66 -14.08 -20.71
C ALA A 93 -2.90 -14.37 -21.58
N GLU A 94 -2.95 -15.51 -22.26
CA GLU A 94 -4.09 -15.86 -23.13
C GLU A 94 -5.17 -16.68 -22.41
N ASN A 95 -4.92 -17.15 -21.19
CA ASN A 95 -5.86 -17.98 -20.45
C ASN A 95 -6.71 -17.14 -19.50
N LYS A 96 -7.88 -16.71 -19.99
CA LYS A 96 -8.85 -15.93 -19.20
C LYS A 96 -9.21 -16.58 -17.86
N ALA A 97 -9.32 -17.91 -17.79
CA ALA A 97 -9.65 -18.58 -16.53
C ALA A 97 -8.53 -18.44 -15.49
N HIS A 98 -7.27 -18.48 -15.91
CA HIS A 98 -6.14 -18.19 -15.02
C HIS A 98 -6.12 -16.72 -14.60
N LEU A 99 -6.28 -15.79 -15.53
CA LEU A 99 -6.27 -14.36 -15.21
C LEU A 99 -7.35 -13.98 -14.18
N LYS A 100 -8.52 -14.61 -14.23
CA LYS A 100 -9.58 -14.43 -13.22
C LYS A 100 -9.19 -14.83 -11.79
N GLU A 101 -8.29 -15.79 -11.65
CA GLU A 101 -7.80 -16.26 -10.34
C GLU A 101 -6.46 -15.60 -9.94
N THR A 102 -5.76 -15.00 -10.90
CA THR A 102 -4.48 -14.32 -10.66
C THR A 102 -4.70 -13.02 -9.90
N GLY A 103 -4.06 -12.89 -8.74
CA GLY A 103 -4.01 -11.63 -8.00
C GLY A 103 -2.83 -10.75 -8.43
N LEU A 104 -2.86 -9.49 -8.02
CA LEU A 104 -1.83 -8.49 -8.32
C LEU A 104 -1.30 -7.86 -7.03
N THR A 105 0.03 -7.72 -6.92
CA THR A 105 0.65 -6.81 -5.95
C THR A 105 1.54 -5.82 -6.67
N VAL A 106 1.46 -4.53 -6.32
CA VAL A 106 2.29 -3.47 -6.90
C VAL A 106 3.06 -2.76 -5.81
N GLY A 107 4.38 -2.63 -5.97
CA GLY A 107 5.23 -1.79 -5.14
C GLY A 107 5.62 -0.50 -5.87
N VAL A 108 5.29 0.65 -5.27
CA VAL A 108 5.57 1.99 -5.85
C VAL A 108 5.72 3.04 -4.75
N SER A 109 6.43 4.13 -5.05
CA SER A 109 6.60 5.26 -4.10
C SER A 109 6.03 6.59 -4.61
N SER A 110 5.85 6.76 -5.92
CA SER A 110 5.43 8.04 -6.52
C SER A 110 4.23 7.99 -7.47
N ALA A 111 3.42 6.92 -7.41
CA ALA A 111 2.22 6.77 -8.24
C ALA A 111 1.30 7.99 -8.16
N GLY A 112 0.75 8.39 -9.31
CA GLY A 112 -0.16 9.53 -9.46
C GLY A 112 0.46 10.92 -9.43
N THR A 113 1.75 11.03 -9.12
CA THR A 113 2.47 12.33 -9.14
C THR A 113 2.47 12.96 -10.54
N GLU A 114 2.59 12.15 -11.60
CA GLU A 114 2.68 12.64 -12.99
C GLU A 114 1.49 13.49 -13.39
N ALA A 115 0.28 13.08 -12.95
CA ALA A 115 -0.95 13.76 -13.31
C ALA A 115 -0.98 15.22 -12.83
N PHE A 116 -0.21 15.54 -11.78
CA PHE A 116 -0.13 16.87 -11.19
C PHE A 116 1.20 17.58 -11.46
N LEU A 117 2.14 16.97 -12.20
CA LEU A 117 3.41 17.62 -12.56
C LEU A 117 3.26 18.97 -13.26
N PRO A 118 2.31 19.17 -14.20
CA PRO A 118 2.07 20.47 -14.82
C PRO A 118 1.90 21.62 -13.81
N LEU A 119 1.28 21.33 -12.66
CA LEU A 119 1.08 22.31 -11.58
C LEU A 119 2.41 22.76 -10.97
N PHE A 120 3.33 21.83 -10.71
CA PHE A 120 4.58 22.11 -9.99
C PHE A 120 5.74 22.52 -10.92
N GLU A 121 5.66 22.17 -12.19
CA GLU A 121 6.62 22.57 -13.23
C GLU A 121 6.31 23.93 -13.88
N GLN A 122 5.23 24.59 -13.45
CA GLN A 122 4.74 25.86 -14.01
C GLN A 122 4.41 25.73 -15.50
N ARG A 123 3.67 24.66 -15.85
CA ARG A 123 3.16 24.35 -17.20
C ARG A 123 1.67 24.05 -17.15
N MET A 124 0.89 24.93 -16.52
CA MET A 124 -0.53 24.70 -16.22
C MET A 124 -1.35 24.33 -17.48
N GLU A 125 -0.97 24.89 -18.63
CA GLU A 125 -1.55 24.63 -19.94
C GLU A 125 -1.46 23.16 -20.39
N ASP A 126 -0.49 22.41 -19.86
CA ASP A 126 -0.29 20.99 -20.15
C ASP A 126 -1.15 20.07 -19.24
N PHE A 127 -1.93 20.62 -18.31
CA PHE A 127 -2.71 19.83 -17.37
C PHE A 127 -3.84 19.04 -18.06
N SER A 128 -3.93 17.75 -17.73
CA SER A 128 -4.99 16.86 -18.21
C SER A 128 -5.89 16.43 -17.05
N LEU A 129 -7.13 16.90 -17.04
CA LEU A 129 -8.17 16.48 -16.10
C LEU A 129 -8.43 14.97 -16.20
N ARG A 130 -8.39 14.43 -17.43
CA ARG A 130 -8.58 13.00 -17.64
C ARG A 130 -7.49 12.18 -16.98
N LYS A 131 -6.21 12.56 -17.13
CA LYS A 131 -5.10 11.89 -16.45
C LYS A 131 -5.21 12.04 -14.93
N ALA A 132 -5.62 13.21 -14.43
CA ALA A 132 -5.85 13.41 -12.99
C ALA A 132 -6.96 12.49 -12.42
N LEU A 133 -8.04 12.26 -13.17
CA LEU A 133 -9.14 11.38 -12.73
C LEU A 133 -8.75 9.89 -12.74
N PHE A 134 -8.03 9.42 -13.76
CA PHE A 134 -7.69 8.00 -13.91
C PHE A 134 -6.34 7.60 -13.30
N SER A 135 -5.45 8.55 -13.04
CA SER A 135 -4.12 8.27 -12.50
C SER A 135 -3.74 9.12 -11.29
N GLY A 136 -4.48 10.17 -10.94
CA GLY A 136 -4.08 11.09 -9.87
C GLY A 136 -4.12 10.48 -8.47
N GLY A 137 -4.93 9.45 -8.24
CA GLY A 137 -4.96 8.71 -6.98
C GLY A 137 -3.77 7.75 -6.86
N PHE A 138 -3.17 7.63 -5.68
CA PHE A 138 -2.00 6.75 -5.45
C PHE A 138 -2.32 5.27 -5.76
N SER A 139 -3.56 4.83 -5.52
CA SER A 139 -4.06 3.47 -5.78
C SER A 139 -4.34 3.15 -7.24
N SER A 140 -4.46 4.17 -8.11
CA SER A 140 -4.91 4.05 -9.50
C SER A 140 -4.05 3.11 -10.36
N CYS A 141 -2.76 3.00 -10.03
CA CYS A 141 -1.82 2.10 -10.70
C CYS A 141 -2.31 0.65 -10.64
N CYS A 142 -2.78 0.17 -9.48
CA CYS A 142 -3.29 -1.20 -9.35
C CYS A 142 -4.58 -1.42 -10.15
N SER A 143 -5.53 -0.47 -10.07
CA SER A 143 -6.83 -0.57 -10.74
C SER A 143 -6.68 -0.55 -12.26
N SER A 144 -5.77 0.29 -12.77
CA SER A 144 -5.41 0.36 -14.18
C SER A 144 -4.75 -0.93 -14.65
N VAL A 145 -3.69 -1.38 -13.97
CA VAL A 145 -2.90 -2.55 -14.40
C VAL A 145 -3.72 -3.83 -14.34
N SER A 146 -4.49 -4.05 -13.27
CA SER A 146 -5.37 -5.23 -13.17
C SER A 146 -6.43 -5.24 -14.26
N THR A 147 -7.04 -4.09 -14.56
CA THR A 147 -8.03 -3.95 -15.64
C THR A 147 -7.42 -4.25 -17.01
N LEU A 148 -6.27 -3.64 -17.33
CA LEU A 148 -5.63 -3.82 -18.63
C LEU A 148 -5.10 -5.25 -18.85
N LEU A 149 -4.70 -5.94 -17.78
CA LEU A 149 -4.20 -7.32 -17.83
C LEU A 149 -5.30 -8.37 -17.61
N GLY A 150 -6.54 -7.97 -17.28
CA GLY A 150 -7.67 -8.87 -17.04
C GLY A 150 -7.59 -9.68 -15.74
N LEU A 151 -6.94 -9.15 -14.69
CA LEU A 151 -6.69 -9.84 -13.42
C LEU A 151 -7.85 -9.64 -12.44
N GLN A 152 -8.46 -10.70 -11.90
CA GLN A 152 -9.62 -10.60 -10.99
C GLN A 152 -9.39 -11.23 -9.59
N GLY A 153 -8.18 -11.69 -9.29
CA GLY A 153 -7.82 -12.31 -8.01
C GLY A 153 -7.77 -11.35 -6.82
N GLY A 154 -7.90 -10.03 -7.05
CA GLY A 154 -7.71 -8.96 -6.06
C GLY A 154 -6.36 -8.29 -6.18
N VAL A 155 -6.27 -7.03 -5.73
CA VAL A 155 -5.05 -6.19 -5.89
C VAL A 155 -4.57 -5.58 -4.58
N GLU A 156 -3.28 -5.62 -4.28
CA GLU A 156 -2.66 -4.84 -3.18
C GLU A 156 -1.63 -3.86 -3.74
N LEU A 157 -1.57 -2.67 -3.14
CA LEU A 157 -0.54 -1.68 -3.45
C LEU A 157 0.30 -1.42 -2.20
N VAL A 158 1.60 -1.65 -2.29
CA VAL A 158 2.56 -1.50 -1.19
C VAL A 158 3.32 -0.20 -1.34
N ALA A 159 3.29 0.63 -0.31
CA ALA A 159 3.85 1.99 -0.31
C ALA A 159 4.90 2.15 0.80
N THR A 160 5.94 1.31 0.79
CA THR A 160 7.01 1.31 1.81
C THR A 160 8.32 1.91 1.30
N ALA A 161 8.23 2.93 0.44
CA ALA A 161 9.36 3.57 -0.21
C ALA A 161 10.31 2.53 -0.85
N CYS A 162 11.59 2.52 -0.51
CA CYS A 162 12.61 1.68 -1.14
C CYS A 162 12.45 0.17 -0.92
N THR A 163 11.54 -0.25 -0.02
CA THR A 163 11.16 -1.66 0.19
C THR A 163 9.83 -2.02 -0.46
N ALA A 164 9.21 -1.13 -1.23
CA ALA A 164 7.87 -1.34 -1.79
C ALA A 164 7.77 -2.62 -2.65
N SER A 165 8.59 -2.76 -3.70
CA SER A 165 8.57 -3.95 -4.55
C SER A 165 8.98 -5.26 -3.89
N PRO A 166 10.04 -5.38 -3.05
CA PRO A 166 10.35 -6.64 -2.38
C PRO A 166 9.27 -7.03 -1.37
N ASN A 167 8.64 -6.05 -0.70
CA ASN A 167 7.51 -6.31 0.18
C ASN A 167 6.26 -6.73 -0.61
N ALA A 168 5.99 -6.14 -1.78
CA ALA A 168 4.93 -6.58 -2.70
C ALA A 168 5.15 -8.02 -3.22
N VAL A 169 6.39 -8.39 -3.55
CA VAL A 169 6.78 -9.77 -3.88
C VAL A 169 6.54 -10.70 -2.69
N GLY A 170 6.93 -10.29 -1.48
CA GLY A 170 6.67 -11.03 -0.25
C GLY A 170 5.17 -11.27 0.01
N MET A 171 4.35 -10.24 -0.14
CA MET A 171 2.90 -10.38 -0.01
C MET A 171 2.33 -11.35 -1.05
N ALA A 172 2.75 -11.25 -2.32
CA ALA A 172 2.33 -12.20 -3.36
C ALA A 172 2.76 -13.64 -3.04
N PHE A 173 3.95 -13.83 -2.46
CA PHE A 173 4.41 -15.11 -1.93
C PHE A 173 3.48 -15.63 -0.82
N ASP A 174 3.05 -14.78 0.12
CA ASP A 174 2.13 -15.16 1.19
C ASP A 174 0.73 -15.53 0.67
N TYR A 175 0.20 -14.85 -0.35
CA TYR A 175 -1.07 -15.25 -0.97
C TYR A 175 -1.03 -16.69 -1.49
N ILE A 176 0.09 -17.12 -2.06
CA ILE A 176 0.26 -18.50 -2.55
C ILE A 176 0.51 -19.46 -1.39
N GLN A 177 1.38 -19.10 -0.45
CA GLN A 177 1.66 -19.92 0.73
C GLN A 177 0.39 -20.26 1.52
N ASN A 178 -0.51 -19.29 1.64
CA ASN A 178 -1.77 -19.41 2.40
C ASN A 178 -2.91 -20.04 1.57
N GLY A 179 -2.63 -20.47 0.33
CA GLY A 179 -3.63 -21.08 -0.55
C GLY A 179 -4.73 -20.12 -1.00
N LYS A 180 -4.50 -18.81 -0.90
CA LYS A 180 -5.46 -17.76 -1.30
C LYS A 180 -5.47 -17.55 -2.81
N SER A 181 -4.34 -17.81 -3.48
CA SER A 181 -4.27 -17.93 -4.94
C SER A 181 -3.22 -18.94 -5.35
N LYS A 182 -3.31 -19.45 -6.58
CA LYS A 182 -2.28 -20.29 -7.21
C LYS A 182 -1.28 -19.50 -8.03
N THR A 183 -1.64 -18.29 -8.41
CA THR A 183 -0.86 -17.42 -9.29
C THR A 183 -0.96 -15.98 -8.80
N MET A 184 0.17 -15.32 -8.66
CA MET A 184 0.23 -13.90 -8.35
C MET A 184 1.17 -13.20 -9.33
N LEU A 185 0.76 -12.02 -9.81
CA LEU A 185 1.66 -11.11 -10.49
C LEU A 185 2.17 -10.09 -9.47
N ALA A 186 3.47 -10.04 -9.26
CA ALA A 186 4.10 -9.00 -8.44
C ALA A 186 4.84 -8.02 -9.35
N VAL A 187 4.58 -6.73 -9.19
CA VAL A 187 5.15 -5.65 -10.01
C VAL A 187 5.80 -4.61 -9.10
N GLY A 188 6.97 -4.11 -9.49
CA GLY A 188 7.54 -2.88 -8.96
C GLY A 188 7.69 -1.88 -10.10
N THR A 189 7.22 -0.65 -9.92
CA THR A 189 7.29 0.39 -10.95
C THR A 189 7.66 1.71 -10.32
N GLU A 190 8.61 2.44 -10.91
CA GLU A 190 9.02 3.73 -10.40
C GLU A 190 9.62 4.60 -11.51
N PRO A 191 8.82 5.50 -12.10
CA PRO A 191 9.33 6.68 -12.79
C PRO A 191 9.94 7.67 -11.79
N ILE A 192 10.95 8.44 -12.20
CA ILE A 192 11.42 9.57 -11.39
C ILE A 192 10.76 10.86 -11.87
N TYR A 193 10.22 11.61 -10.92
CA TYR A 193 9.61 12.92 -11.16
C TYR A 193 10.38 14.04 -10.43
N LEU A 194 10.13 15.29 -10.83
CA LEU A 194 10.79 16.48 -10.28
C LEU A 194 10.75 16.55 -8.74
N PRO A 195 9.61 16.31 -8.05
CA PRO A 195 9.58 16.32 -6.59
C PRO A 195 10.60 15.34 -5.98
N THR A 196 10.56 14.07 -6.39
CA THR A 196 11.46 13.04 -5.85
C THR A 196 12.93 13.39 -6.09
N PHE A 197 13.29 13.84 -7.30
CA PHE A 197 14.66 14.25 -7.61
C PHE A 197 15.10 15.44 -6.75
N ALA A 198 14.25 16.46 -6.62
CA ALA A 198 14.50 17.64 -5.79
C ALA A 198 14.72 17.28 -4.32
N GLY A 199 13.91 16.35 -3.78
CA GLY A 199 14.04 15.86 -2.41
C GLY A 199 15.39 15.21 -2.13
N PHE A 200 15.80 14.25 -2.96
CA PHE A 200 17.12 13.61 -2.81
C PHE A 200 18.29 14.56 -3.06
N TYR A 201 18.16 15.48 -4.02
CA TYR A 201 19.16 16.53 -4.25
C TYR A 201 19.33 17.41 -3.01
N ALA A 202 18.23 17.89 -2.43
CA ALA A 202 18.26 18.81 -1.29
C ALA A 202 18.73 18.13 0.00
N LEU A 203 18.56 16.81 0.13
CA LEU A 203 19.17 16.01 1.21
C LEU A 203 20.70 15.89 1.09
N ASN A 204 21.31 16.36 0.00
CA ASN A 204 22.74 16.23 -0.29
C ASN A 204 23.25 14.78 -0.25
N VAL A 205 22.43 13.84 -0.72
CA VAL A 205 22.79 12.41 -0.77
C VAL A 205 23.16 11.93 -2.17
N MET A 206 23.05 12.79 -3.19
CA MET A 206 23.37 12.47 -4.57
C MET A 206 24.88 12.38 -4.79
N HIS A 207 25.34 11.35 -5.50
CA HIS A 207 26.72 11.24 -5.94
C HIS A 207 26.96 12.17 -7.14
N PRO A 208 28.12 12.85 -7.24
CA PRO A 208 28.43 13.74 -8.37
C PRO A 208 28.68 12.98 -9.68
N ASP A 209 29.12 11.72 -9.60
CA ASP A 209 29.24 10.78 -10.72
C ASP A 209 28.27 9.59 -10.56
N ALA A 210 28.57 8.44 -11.16
CA ALA A 210 27.90 7.19 -10.81
C ALA A 210 28.26 6.72 -9.40
N CYS A 211 27.27 6.15 -8.69
CA CYS A 211 27.45 5.67 -7.33
C CYS A 211 28.49 4.56 -7.24
N THR A 212 29.12 4.49 -6.07
CA THR A 212 30.17 3.53 -5.72
C THR A 212 29.80 2.81 -4.42
N PRO A 213 28.79 1.90 -4.42
CA PRO A 213 28.39 1.19 -3.21
C PRO A 213 29.59 0.58 -2.47
N PHE A 214 29.65 0.83 -1.16
CA PHE A 214 30.68 0.41 -0.20
C PHE A 214 32.10 0.93 -0.43
N SER A 215 32.35 1.72 -1.47
CA SER A 215 33.71 2.18 -1.85
C SER A 215 33.74 3.65 -2.23
N GLY A 216 34.95 4.23 -2.35
CA GLY A 216 35.12 5.58 -2.87
C GLY A 216 34.28 6.65 -2.16
N ASN A 217 33.89 7.67 -2.93
CA ASN A 217 33.11 8.80 -2.43
C ASN A 217 31.65 8.39 -2.17
N SER A 218 31.08 8.91 -1.09
CA SER A 218 29.70 8.60 -0.72
C SER A 218 28.70 9.38 -1.56
N GLY A 219 27.60 8.72 -1.89
CA GLY A 219 26.44 9.27 -2.56
C GLY A 219 25.70 8.19 -3.32
N MET A 220 24.42 8.42 -3.58
CA MET A 220 23.58 7.57 -4.41
C MET A 220 23.43 8.13 -5.82
N SER A 221 23.18 7.24 -6.77
CA SER A 221 22.63 7.62 -8.08
C SER A 221 21.17 7.21 -8.10
N ILE A 222 20.28 8.13 -8.45
CA ILE A 222 18.86 7.83 -8.59
C ILE A 222 18.60 7.15 -9.94
N GLY A 223 17.66 6.23 -10.01
CA GLY A 223 17.28 5.54 -11.24
C GLY A 223 15.78 5.32 -11.34
N GLU A 224 15.31 5.00 -12.54
CA GLU A 224 13.91 4.67 -12.78
C GLU A 224 13.79 3.34 -13.53
N GLY A 225 12.62 2.73 -13.43
CA GLY A 225 12.29 1.51 -14.15
C GLY A 225 11.16 0.72 -13.51
N ALA A 226 10.85 -0.41 -14.11
CA ALA A 226 9.85 -1.35 -13.64
C ALA A 226 10.32 -2.80 -13.81
N GLY A 227 9.84 -3.69 -12.96
CA GLY A 227 10.03 -5.12 -13.08
C GLY A 227 8.77 -5.86 -12.64
N ALA A 228 8.53 -7.03 -13.22
CA ALA A 228 7.44 -7.89 -12.84
C ALA A 228 7.89 -9.35 -12.79
N ILE A 229 7.32 -10.11 -11.85
CA ILE A 229 7.49 -11.55 -11.78
C ILE A 229 6.13 -12.23 -11.58
N VAL A 230 5.93 -13.33 -12.28
CA VAL A 230 4.81 -14.25 -12.03
C VAL A 230 5.27 -15.27 -10.99
N LEU A 231 4.56 -15.31 -9.87
CA LEU A 231 4.71 -16.31 -8.82
C LEU A 231 3.62 -17.36 -8.96
N GLU A 232 3.98 -18.64 -8.80
CA GLU A 232 3.03 -19.75 -8.84
C GLU A 232 3.29 -20.79 -7.75
N GLU A 233 2.22 -21.47 -7.32
CA GLU A 233 2.33 -22.73 -6.56
C GLU A 233 3.15 -23.72 -7.39
N TYR A 234 4.19 -24.32 -6.80
CA TYR A 234 5.10 -25.24 -7.48
C TYR A 234 4.35 -26.37 -8.20
N GLU A 235 3.40 -27.01 -7.52
CA GLU A 235 2.61 -28.11 -8.09
C GLU A 235 1.75 -27.64 -9.28
N HIS A 236 1.22 -26.41 -9.22
CA HIS A 236 0.47 -25.80 -10.32
C HIS A 236 1.39 -25.54 -11.53
N ALA A 237 2.55 -24.93 -11.31
CA ALA A 237 3.54 -24.64 -12.33
C ALA A 237 4.04 -25.91 -13.03
N VAL A 238 4.35 -26.97 -12.26
CA VAL A 238 4.77 -28.27 -12.80
C VAL A 238 3.65 -28.93 -13.61
N ALA A 239 2.41 -28.91 -13.11
CA ALA A 239 1.28 -29.55 -13.79
C ALA A 239 1.01 -28.99 -15.19
N ARG A 240 1.27 -27.69 -15.41
CA ARG A 240 1.12 -27.03 -16.71
C ARG A 240 2.41 -26.99 -17.55
N GLY A 241 3.52 -27.53 -17.04
CA GLY A 241 4.82 -27.56 -17.74
C GLY A 241 5.52 -26.20 -17.81
N ALA A 242 5.37 -25.34 -16.80
CA ALA A 242 6.00 -24.03 -16.76
C ALA A 242 7.52 -24.12 -16.63
N THR A 243 8.24 -23.17 -17.25
CA THR A 243 9.65 -22.93 -16.94
C THR A 243 9.77 -22.30 -15.56
N ILE A 244 10.68 -22.82 -14.72
CA ILE A 244 10.94 -22.27 -13.38
C ILE A 244 12.30 -21.57 -13.39
N TYR A 245 12.30 -20.28 -13.05
CA TYR A 245 13.49 -19.43 -13.00
C TYR A 245 14.17 -19.41 -11.62
N GLY A 246 13.42 -19.77 -10.58
CA GLY A 246 13.88 -19.82 -9.19
C GLY A 246 12.72 -20.08 -8.24
N GLU A 247 13.05 -20.32 -6.98
CA GLU A 247 12.10 -20.51 -5.89
C GLU A 247 12.31 -19.44 -4.83
N ILE A 248 11.23 -18.75 -4.44
CA ILE A 248 11.27 -17.87 -3.27
C ILE A 248 11.01 -18.77 -2.05
N LEU A 249 11.99 -18.86 -1.15
CA LEU A 249 11.88 -19.68 0.05
C LEU A 249 11.18 -18.94 1.18
N SER A 250 11.46 -17.64 1.30
CA SER A 250 10.83 -16.77 2.29
C SER A 250 11.10 -15.29 2.01
N TYR A 251 10.38 -14.46 2.77
CA TYR A 251 10.75 -13.08 3.04
C TYR A 251 10.47 -12.74 4.50
N ALA A 252 10.97 -11.58 4.93
CA ALA A 252 10.56 -10.94 6.17
C ALA A 252 10.58 -9.41 6.03
N THR A 253 9.84 -8.74 6.91
CA THR A 253 9.98 -7.30 7.13
C THR A 253 10.32 -6.99 8.60
N SER A 254 10.91 -5.82 8.83
CA SER A 254 11.08 -5.26 10.17
C SER A 254 11.05 -3.74 10.12
N CYS A 255 11.06 -3.11 11.29
CA CYS A 255 11.23 -1.66 11.42
C CYS A 255 12.36 -1.31 12.40
N ASP A 256 13.18 -0.33 12.04
CA ASP A 256 14.24 0.17 12.94
C ASP A 256 13.64 0.92 14.15
N ALA A 257 12.48 1.56 13.99
CA ALA A 257 11.86 2.46 14.97
C ALA A 257 12.84 3.50 15.53
N PHE A 258 13.63 4.12 14.66
CA PHE A 258 14.77 4.95 15.04
C PHE A 258 14.70 6.38 14.49
N HIS A 259 14.63 6.54 13.17
CA HIS A 259 14.67 7.84 12.50
C HIS A 259 13.93 7.78 11.15
N GLU A 260 13.43 8.93 10.68
CA GLU A 260 12.67 9.03 9.43
C GLU A 260 13.51 8.74 8.18
N THR A 261 14.80 9.08 8.21
CA THR A 261 15.70 8.90 7.05
C THR A 261 16.98 8.12 7.37
N GLY A 262 17.31 7.98 8.65
CA GLY A 262 18.60 7.44 9.09
C GLY A 262 18.43 6.00 9.55
N PRO A 263 19.34 5.08 9.18
CA PRO A 263 19.28 3.70 9.68
C PRO A 263 19.62 3.63 11.18
N ASP A 264 19.12 2.62 11.90
CA ASP A 264 19.51 2.38 13.29
C ASP A 264 21.04 2.19 13.35
N PRO A 265 21.80 3.02 14.10
CA PRO A 265 23.25 2.93 14.17
C PRO A 265 23.74 1.60 14.77
N ARG A 266 22.86 0.84 15.40
CA ARG A 266 23.14 -0.51 15.91
C ARG A 266 22.80 -1.61 14.90
N ALA A 267 22.24 -1.28 13.74
CA ALA A 267 21.79 -2.22 12.72
C ALA A 267 20.70 -3.21 13.21
N SER A 268 19.92 -2.86 14.25
CA SER A 268 19.06 -3.84 14.92
C SER A 268 17.96 -4.38 13.99
N GLY A 269 17.25 -3.52 13.26
CA GLY A 269 16.22 -3.95 12.31
C GLY A 269 16.79 -4.70 11.12
N ALA A 270 17.91 -4.23 10.55
CA ALA A 270 18.61 -4.96 9.49
C ALA A 270 19.06 -6.38 9.91
N VAL A 271 19.57 -6.55 11.14
CA VAL A 271 19.90 -7.87 11.70
C VAL A 271 18.64 -8.72 11.90
N GLN A 272 17.59 -8.13 12.48
CA GLN A 272 16.33 -8.81 12.75
C GLN A 272 15.69 -9.33 11.46
N VAL A 273 15.60 -8.53 10.40
CA VAL A 273 14.95 -8.93 9.16
C VAL A 273 15.70 -10.07 8.46
N MET A 274 17.04 -10.05 8.47
CA MET A 274 17.82 -11.14 7.88
C MET A 274 17.64 -12.45 8.66
N HIS A 275 17.67 -12.39 10.00
CA HIS A 275 17.39 -13.57 10.82
C HIS A 275 15.97 -14.10 10.61
N LYS A 276 14.98 -13.20 10.52
CA LYS A 276 13.58 -13.60 10.34
C LYS A 276 13.33 -14.23 8.97
N ALA A 277 13.95 -13.69 7.92
CA ALA A 277 13.89 -14.31 6.59
C ALA A 277 14.49 -15.73 6.62
N MET A 278 15.66 -15.91 7.25
CA MET A 278 16.30 -17.24 7.38
C MET A 278 15.48 -18.21 8.23
N GLU A 279 14.92 -17.74 9.34
CA GLU A 279 14.00 -18.53 10.18
C GLU A 279 12.79 -18.99 9.38
N ASN A 280 12.15 -18.10 8.64
CA ASN A 280 10.98 -18.41 7.80
C ASN A 280 11.31 -19.40 6.68
N ALA A 281 12.52 -19.33 6.11
CA ALA A 281 13.00 -20.26 5.08
C ALA A 281 13.50 -21.61 5.66
N GLY A 282 13.75 -21.70 6.96
CA GLY A 282 14.35 -22.87 7.59
C GLY A 282 15.82 -23.09 7.20
N VAL A 283 16.58 -22.02 6.93
CA VAL A 283 17.99 -22.07 6.55
C VAL A 283 18.89 -21.37 7.58
N THR A 284 20.17 -21.72 7.60
CA THR A 284 21.16 -21.12 8.50
C THR A 284 22.06 -20.10 7.78
N PRO A 285 22.73 -19.18 8.51
CA PRO A 285 23.59 -18.17 7.88
C PRO A 285 24.71 -18.73 7.00
N ASP A 286 25.25 -19.92 7.32
CA ASP A 286 26.31 -20.58 6.56
C ASP A 286 25.85 -21.18 5.22
N GLN A 287 24.53 -21.30 5.02
CA GLN A 287 23.96 -21.75 3.75
C GLN A 287 23.75 -20.59 2.75
N ILE A 288 23.81 -19.33 3.19
CA ILE A 288 23.68 -18.16 2.30
C ILE A 288 25.03 -17.87 1.67
N GLU A 289 25.10 -17.98 0.34
CA GLU A 289 26.36 -17.89 -0.41
C GLU A 289 26.61 -16.48 -0.95
N TYR A 290 25.54 -15.71 -1.17
CA TYR A 290 25.58 -14.39 -1.78
C TYR A 290 24.52 -13.46 -1.17
N VAL A 291 24.89 -12.20 -0.94
CA VAL A 291 23.95 -11.12 -0.63
C VAL A 291 23.97 -10.08 -1.75
N ASN A 292 22.82 -9.92 -2.42
CA ASN A 292 22.55 -8.69 -3.16
C ASN A 292 22.07 -7.63 -2.16
N ALA A 293 22.98 -6.74 -1.82
CA ALA A 293 22.78 -5.75 -0.77
C ALA A 293 21.82 -4.62 -1.20
N HIS A 294 21.35 -3.84 -0.23
CA HIS A 294 20.70 -2.58 -0.49
C HIS A 294 21.71 -1.58 -1.09
N GLY A 295 22.87 -1.41 -0.46
CA GLY A 295 24.06 -0.73 -1.00
C GLY A 295 23.77 0.51 -1.83
N THR A 296 23.24 1.56 -1.21
CA THR A 296 22.89 2.82 -1.89
C THR A 296 24.09 3.66 -2.24
N GLY A 297 25.27 3.38 -1.70
CA GLY A 297 26.45 4.22 -1.88
C GLY A 297 26.52 5.38 -0.89
N THR A 298 25.52 5.55 -0.02
CA THR A 298 25.55 6.54 1.06
C THR A 298 26.35 6.03 2.25
N GLU A 299 27.09 6.91 2.93
CA GLU A 299 28.01 6.51 4.00
C GLU A 299 27.29 5.79 5.15
N ALA A 300 26.14 6.31 5.59
CA ALA A 300 25.38 5.74 6.70
C ALA A 300 24.83 4.35 6.36
N ASN A 301 24.17 4.18 5.22
CA ASN A 301 23.55 2.90 4.86
C ASN A 301 24.59 1.82 4.64
N ASP A 302 25.63 2.09 3.86
CA ASP A 302 26.64 1.07 3.52
C ASP A 302 27.40 0.59 4.77
N ARG A 303 27.69 1.51 5.70
CA ARG A 303 28.31 1.18 6.99
C ARG A 303 27.39 0.32 7.86
N ILE A 304 26.11 0.69 7.97
CA ILE A 304 25.16 -0.03 8.82
C ILE A 304 24.78 -1.38 8.24
N GLU A 305 24.63 -1.48 6.93
CA GLU A 305 24.39 -2.74 6.24
C GLU A 305 25.57 -3.70 6.40
N THR A 306 26.81 -3.20 6.29
CA THR A 306 28.01 -4.00 6.58
C THR A 306 28.03 -4.48 8.02
N LEU A 307 27.73 -3.60 8.98
CA LEU A 307 27.62 -3.97 10.39
C LEU A 307 26.55 -5.04 10.63
N ALA A 308 25.40 -4.93 9.94
CA ALA A 308 24.33 -5.91 10.03
C ALA A 308 24.80 -7.29 9.57
N MET A 309 25.39 -7.36 8.37
CA MET A 309 25.88 -8.63 7.80
C MET A 309 26.98 -9.25 8.68
N LYS A 310 27.89 -8.45 9.26
CA LYS A 310 28.91 -8.98 10.19
C LYS A 310 28.33 -9.58 11.47
N LYS A 311 27.17 -9.10 11.92
CA LYS A 311 26.46 -9.67 13.08
C LYS A 311 25.72 -10.96 12.76
N VAL A 312 25.20 -11.07 11.53
CA VAL A 312 24.42 -12.23 11.08
C VAL A 312 25.30 -13.37 10.61
N PHE A 313 26.34 -13.08 9.83
CA PHE A 313 27.20 -14.06 9.18
C PHE A 313 28.54 -14.19 9.91
N ALA A 314 28.71 -15.30 10.63
CA ALA A 314 29.94 -15.60 11.36
C ALA A 314 31.15 -15.79 10.43
N ASN A 315 30.95 -16.43 9.26
CA ASN A 315 31.98 -16.66 8.24
C ASN A 315 31.90 -15.63 7.11
N ASN A 316 31.84 -14.35 7.46
CA ASN A 316 31.62 -13.26 6.51
C ASN A 316 32.73 -13.11 5.43
N GLU A 317 33.89 -13.72 5.63
CA GLU A 317 34.98 -13.82 4.65
C GLU A 317 34.64 -14.68 3.41
N LYS A 318 33.62 -15.54 3.50
CA LYS A 318 33.13 -16.39 2.40
C LYS A 318 31.84 -15.86 1.77
N LEU A 319 31.25 -14.83 2.36
CA LEU A 319 29.99 -14.27 1.91
C LEU A 319 30.25 -13.26 0.79
N LEU A 320 29.81 -13.59 -0.42
CA LEU A 320 29.90 -12.65 -1.53
C LEU A 320 28.86 -11.54 -1.35
N VAL A 321 29.28 -10.29 -1.55
CA VAL A 321 28.37 -9.13 -1.47
C VAL A 321 28.51 -8.27 -2.72
N SER A 322 27.39 -7.76 -3.25
CA SER A 322 27.42 -6.73 -4.28
C SER A 322 26.18 -5.84 -4.21
N SER A 323 26.22 -4.68 -4.88
CA SER A 323 25.05 -3.86 -5.13
C SER A 323 24.88 -3.58 -6.62
N THR A 324 23.74 -4.02 -7.14
CA THR A 324 23.34 -3.83 -8.55
C THR A 324 22.85 -2.42 -8.84
N LYS A 325 22.65 -1.56 -7.83
CA LYS A 325 22.37 -0.12 -8.03
C LYS A 325 23.48 0.60 -8.79
N SER A 326 24.70 0.06 -8.77
CA SER A 326 25.82 0.56 -9.57
C SER A 326 25.60 0.46 -11.09
N TYR A 327 24.63 -0.33 -11.56
CA TYR A 327 24.28 -0.46 -12.98
C TYR A 327 23.16 0.49 -13.42
N PHE A 328 22.09 0.60 -12.65
CA PHE A 328 20.85 1.27 -13.08
C PHE A 328 20.35 2.29 -12.04
N GLY A 329 21.17 2.68 -11.08
CA GLY A 329 20.80 3.59 -10.01
C GLY A 329 19.83 2.96 -9.00
N HIS A 330 19.34 3.81 -8.10
CA HIS A 330 18.34 3.43 -7.11
C HIS A 330 16.93 3.69 -7.66
N ASN A 331 16.25 2.61 -8.09
CA ASN A 331 14.88 2.66 -8.65
C ASN A 331 13.78 2.81 -7.59
N ILE A 332 14.07 3.50 -6.49
CA ILE A 332 13.21 3.73 -5.31
C ILE A 332 12.29 2.52 -5.02
N GLY A 333 10.99 2.59 -5.35
CA GLY A 333 10.00 1.55 -5.11
C GLY A 333 10.18 0.29 -5.95
N ALA A 334 10.70 0.40 -7.18
CA ALA A 334 11.01 -0.72 -8.07
C ALA A 334 12.40 -1.36 -7.82
N ALA A 335 13.19 -0.82 -6.88
CA ALA A 335 14.57 -1.25 -6.67
C ALA A 335 14.70 -2.76 -6.42
N GLY A 336 14.01 -3.31 -5.42
CA GLY A 336 14.21 -4.70 -5.02
C GLY A 336 13.85 -5.72 -6.11
N ILE A 337 12.78 -5.49 -6.89
CA ILE A 337 12.38 -6.43 -7.96
C ILE A 337 13.32 -6.36 -9.18
N VAL A 338 13.79 -5.17 -9.58
CA VAL A 338 14.77 -5.03 -10.67
C VAL A 338 16.10 -5.69 -10.29
N GLU A 339 16.52 -5.51 -9.04
CA GLU A 339 17.72 -6.13 -8.47
C GLU A 339 17.61 -7.66 -8.37
N LEU A 340 16.43 -8.17 -7.97
CA LEU A 340 16.12 -9.59 -7.97
C LEU A 340 16.19 -10.18 -9.39
N ILE A 341 15.58 -9.51 -10.37
CA ILE A 341 15.62 -9.93 -11.78
C ILE A 341 17.05 -9.98 -12.31
N ALA A 342 17.88 -8.99 -11.97
CA ALA A 342 19.29 -8.98 -12.34
C ALA A 342 20.03 -10.23 -11.83
N CYS A 343 19.73 -10.68 -10.60
CA CYS A 343 20.28 -11.91 -10.04
C CYS A 343 19.74 -13.15 -10.79
N LEU A 344 18.43 -13.24 -11.00
CA LEU A 344 17.77 -14.38 -11.66
C LEU A 344 18.30 -14.64 -13.08
N VAL A 345 18.67 -13.59 -13.83
CA VAL A 345 19.16 -13.74 -15.21
C VAL A 345 20.68 -13.94 -15.35
N THR A 346 21.44 -13.74 -14.27
CA THR A 346 22.92 -13.84 -14.29
C THR A 346 23.47 -15.00 -13.50
N LEU A 347 22.88 -15.35 -12.35
CA LEU A 347 23.31 -16.48 -11.53
C LEU A 347 23.23 -17.85 -12.22
N PRO A 348 22.31 -18.13 -13.17
CA PRO A 348 22.33 -19.38 -13.94
C PRO A 348 23.63 -19.61 -14.72
N ASP A 349 24.39 -18.56 -15.04
CA ASP A 349 25.70 -18.65 -15.71
C ASP A 349 26.85 -18.91 -14.73
N ASN A 350 26.55 -19.07 -13.43
CA ASN A 350 27.52 -19.11 -12.32
C ASN A 350 28.35 -17.83 -12.22
N ARG A 351 27.76 -16.67 -12.56
CA ARG A 351 28.44 -15.37 -12.55
C ARG A 351 27.75 -14.43 -11.56
N VAL A 352 28.42 -14.11 -10.46
CA VAL A 352 27.94 -13.10 -9.52
C VAL A 352 28.26 -11.71 -10.07
N LEU A 353 27.23 -10.86 -10.15
CA LEU A 353 27.37 -9.49 -10.64
C LEU A 353 28.33 -8.67 -9.77
N PRO A 354 29.31 -7.97 -10.36
CA PRO A 354 30.14 -7.04 -9.60
C PRO A 354 29.42 -5.75 -9.28
N THR A 355 29.77 -5.13 -8.15
CA THR A 355 29.54 -3.70 -7.94
C THR A 355 30.45 -2.91 -8.89
N LEU A 356 29.87 -2.12 -9.81
CA LEU A 356 30.62 -1.27 -10.73
C LEU A 356 31.23 -0.07 -10.02
N ASN A 357 32.24 0.53 -10.65
CA ASN A 357 32.93 1.74 -10.19
C ASN A 357 33.62 1.56 -8.82
N PHE A 358 33.84 0.32 -8.40
CA PHE A 358 34.39 0.03 -7.08
C PHE A 358 35.87 0.41 -7.04
N THR A 359 36.25 1.29 -6.12
CA THR A 359 37.65 1.72 -5.96
C THR A 359 38.25 1.13 -4.69
N ASN A 360 38.42 1.95 -3.65
CA ASN A 360 38.87 1.48 -2.34
C ASN A 360 37.66 1.38 -1.42
N ALA A 361 37.56 0.27 -0.68
CA ALA A 361 36.50 0.09 0.29
C ALA A 361 36.53 1.21 1.36
N ARG A 362 35.35 1.68 1.75
CA ARG A 362 35.21 2.72 2.78
C ARG A 362 35.53 2.16 4.17
N PRO A 363 35.90 3.02 5.15
CA PRO A 363 36.04 2.59 6.53
C PRO A 363 34.81 1.83 7.03
N ASN A 364 35.03 0.67 7.66
CA ASN A 364 33.99 -0.23 8.16
C ASN A 364 33.10 -0.89 7.07
N CYS A 365 33.52 -0.82 5.80
CA CYS A 365 32.99 -1.63 4.73
C CYS A 365 34.06 -2.68 4.37
N ASP A 366 34.15 -3.78 5.11
CA ASP A 366 35.28 -4.73 5.06
C ASP A 366 34.86 -6.18 4.76
N LEU A 367 33.79 -6.38 4.00
CA LEU A 367 33.31 -7.69 3.52
C LEU A 367 33.93 -8.07 2.16
N ASP A 368 33.74 -9.32 1.70
CA ASP A 368 34.12 -9.75 0.33
C ASP A 368 33.13 -9.18 -0.71
N TYR A 369 33.28 -7.88 -1.00
CA TYR A 369 32.55 -7.25 -2.10
C TYR A 369 33.10 -7.71 -3.44
N VAL A 370 32.23 -8.10 -4.37
CA VAL A 370 32.58 -8.44 -5.75
C VAL A 370 32.83 -7.14 -6.53
N PRO A 371 34.08 -6.73 -6.86
CA PRO A 371 34.37 -5.40 -7.36
C PRO A 371 34.71 -5.40 -8.86
N ASN A 372 33.96 -4.66 -9.67
CA ASN A 372 34.16 -4.40 -11.11
C ASN A 372 34.18 -5.60 -12.09
N ASP A 373 34.53 -6.79 -11.63
CA ASP A 373 34.61 -8.02 -12.42
C ASP A 373 33.79 -9.14 -11.78
N PHE A 374 33.21 -9.98 -12.63
CA PHE A 374 32.40 -11.10 -12.19
C PHE A 374 33.21 -12.05 -11.33
N ARG A 375 32.57 -12.58 -10.28
CA ARG A 375 33.08 -13.75 -9.56
C ARG A 375 32.38 -14.98 -10.14
N ASP A 376 33.17 -15.87 -10.71
CA ASP A 376 32.67 -17.17 -11.18
C ASP A 376 32.45 -18.08 -9.97
N GLN A 377 31.19 -18.24 -9.59
CA GLN A 377 30.77 -19.09 -8.48
C GLN A 377 29.33 -19.53 -8.72
N LYS A 378 29.09 -20.84 -8.56
CA LYS A 378 27.72 -21.37 -8.54
C LYS A 378 27.07 -20.95 -7.22
N ILE A 379 25.92 -20.30 -7.32
CA ILE A 379 25.12 -19.87 -6.17
C ILE A 379 23.79 -20.62 -6.23
N ASN A 380 23.49 -21.39 -5.19
CA ASN A 380 22.16 -21.93 -4.99
C ASN A 380 21.31 -20.93 -4.19
N LEU A 381 21.79 -20.54 -2.99
CA LEU A 381 21.02 -19.68 -2.09
C LEU A 381 21.61 -18.28 -2.02
N PHE A 382 20.77 -17.29 -2.31
CA PHE A 382 21.12 -15.89 -2.10
C PHE A 382 20.05 -15.15 -1.32
N MET A 383 20.51 -14.08 -0.66
CA MET A 383 19.68 -13.16 0.09
C MET A 383 19.62 -11.82 -0.63
N LYS A 384 18.43 -11.23 -0.68
CA LYS A 384 18.20 -9.89 -1.21
C LYS A 384 17.74 -8.95 -0.11
N ASN A 385 18.50 -7.88 0.14
CA ASN A 385 18.18 -6.89 1.17
C ASN A 385 17.79 -5.54 0.56
N ASN A 386 16.76 -4.91 1.14
CA ASN A 386 16.34 -3.54 0.86
C ASN A 386 15.98 -2.83 2.18
N TYR A 387 16.39 -1.57 2.32
CA TYR A 387 16.09 -0.72 3.47
C TYR A 387 15.51 0.60 2.97
N ALA A 388 14.56 1.18 3.70
CA ALA A 388 13.82 2.35 3.26
C ALA A 388 13.73 3.43 4.33
N PHE A 389 13.34 4.63 3.88
CA PHE A 389 12.92 5.68 4.80
C PHE A 389 11.83 5.17 5.76
N GLY A 390 11.89 5.71 6.97
CA GLY A 390 11.12 5.27 8.12
C GLY A 390 11.64 4.00 8.78
N GLY A 391 12.77 3.46 8.33
CA GLY A 391 13.38 2.27 8.88
C GLY A 391 12.69 0.97 8.47
N ASN A 392 11.86 0.99 7.42
CA ASN A 392 11.24 -0.21 6.88
C ASN A 392 12.32 -1.06 6.20
N ASN A 393 12.45 -2.30 6.62
CA ASN A 393 13.45 -3.23 6.10
C ASN A 393 12.76 -4.45 5.50
N CYS A 394 13.27 -4.97 4.39
CA CYS A 394 12.80 -6.21 3.77
C CYS A 394 13.98 -7.08 3.34
N SER A 395 13.89 -8.38 3.63
CA SER A 395 14.87 -9.38 3.21
C SER A 395 14.16 -10.59 2.61
N MET A 396 14.66 -11.08 1.48
CA MET A 396 14.14 -12.26 0.78
C MET A 396 15.22 -13.32 0.63
N ILE A 397 14.84 -14.59 0.66
CA ILE A 397 15.74 -15.72 0.40
C ILE A 397 15.23 -16.47 -0.84
N ILE A 398 16.14 -16.65 -1.79
CA ILE A 398 15.84 -17.23 -3.09
C ILE A 398 16.77 -18.41 -3.34
N SER A 399 16.20 -19.49 -3.86
CA SER A 399 16.91 -20.67 -4.34
C SER A 399 16.92 -20.72 -5.87
N MET A 400 18.11 -20.86 -6.45
CA MET A 400 18.30 -21.09 -7.90
C MET A 400 18.06 -22.56 -8.28
N GLU A 401 18.06 -23.47 -7.31
CA GLU A 401 17.68 -24.87 -7.48
C GLU A 401 16.35 -25.13 -6.76
N PRO A 402 15.21 -25.12 -7.47
CA PRO A 402 13.94 -25.44 -6.86
C PRO A 402 14.00 -26.81 -6.17
N CYS A 403 13.36 -26.92 -5.02
CA CYS A 403 13.22 -28.11 -4.19
C CYS A 403 14.50 -28.49 -3.44
N SER A 404 15.49 -27.59 -3.40
CA SER A 404 16.73 -27.79 -2.66
C SER A 404 16.53 -27.70 -1.14
N ILE A 405 15.50 -26.98 -0.68
CA ILE A 405 15.15 -26.80 0.73
C ILE A 405 13.81 -27.51 1.03
N PRO A 406 13.71 -28.26 2.15
CA PRO A 406 12.46 -28.89 2.57
C PRO A 406 11.35 -27.87 2.83
N VAL A 407 10.11 -28.26 2.54
CA VAL A 407 8.93 -27.47 2.87
C VAL A 407 8.83 -27.25 4.38
N SER A 408 8.68 -25.99 4.79
CA SER A 408 8.41 -25.62 6.17
C SER A 408 6.93 -25.81 6.53
N THR A 409 6.65 -25.98 7.81
CA THR A 409 5.29 -26.21 8.34
C THR A 409 5.00 -25.24 9.47
N TYR A 410 3.74 -24.85 9.65
CA TYR A 410 3.31 -24.03 10.78
C TYR A 410 2.02 -24.59 11.40
N ASP A 411 1.76 -24.19 12.65
CA ASP A 411 0.50 -24.47 13.33
C ASP A 411 -0.40 -23.25 13.23
N GLU A 412 -1.47 -23.35 12.43
CA GLU A 412 -2.44 -22.27 12.24
C GLU A 412 -2.99 -21.77 13.59
N LYS A 413 -2.87 -20.46 13.82
CA LYS A 413 -3.45 -19.77 14.98
C LYS A 413 -4.84 -19.25 14.65
N ARG A 414 -5.67 -19.16 15.69
CA ARG A 414 -6.88 -18.33 15.63
C ARG A 414 -6.44 -16.87 15.75
N VAL A 415 -7.17 -15.97 15.13
CA VAL A 415 -6.84 -14.54 15.16
C VAL A 415 -7.95 -13.79 15.88
N ALA A 416 -7.66 -13.36 17.10
CA ALA A 416 -8.53 -12.52 17.91
C ALA A 416 -8.20 -11.05 17.74
N ILE A 417 -9.24 -10.23 17.78
CA ILE A 417 -9.16 -8.79 18.02
C ILE A 417 -9.21 -8.60 19.54
N THR A 418 -8.15 -8.05 20.12
CA THR A 418 -8.01 -7.91 21.58
C THR A 418 -7.83 -6.47 22.03
N GLY A 419 -7.56 -5.59 21.08
CA GLY A 419 -7.49 -4.15 21.27
C GLY A 419 -8.16 -3.43 20.10
N LEU A 420 -8.83 -2.35 20.41
CA LEU A 420 -9.51 -1.44 19.51
C LEU A 420 -9.28 -0.03 20.04
N GLY A 421 -8.88 0.87 19.16
CA GLY A 421 -8.73 2.28 19.46
C GLY A 421 -9.15 3.12 18.26
N ALA A 422 -9.73 4.29 18.51
CA ALA A 422 -10.29 5.11 17.46
C ALA A 422 -10.36 6.60 17.83
N VAL A 423 -10.19 7.44 16.81
CA VAL A 423 -10.42 8.87 16.86
C VAL A 423 -11.29 9.24 15.67
N SER A 424 -12.32 10.05 15.87
CA SER A 424 -13.18 10.56 14.80
C SER A 424 -13.80 11.90 15.18
N ALA A 425 -14.52 12.52 14.25
CA ALA A 425 -15.25 13.76 14.51
C ALA A 425 -16.30 13.67 15.63
N ILE A 426 -16.71 12.45 16.02
CA ILE A 426 -17.71 12.22 17.08
C ILE A 426 -17.10 11.71 18.38
N GLY A 427 -15.77 11.65 18.52
CA GLY A 427 -15.15 11.21 19.76
C GLY A 427 -13.67 10.94 19.62
N HIS A 428 -12.93 11.11 20.72
CA HIS A 428 -11.48 10.91 20.78
C HIS A 428 -11.09 9.58 21.41
N THR A 429 -12.08 8.78 21.78
CA THR A 429 -11.95 7.41 22.30
C THR A 429 -13.04 6.53 21.72
N VAL A 430 -12.82 5.22 21.70
CA VAL A 430 -13.82 4.25 21.25
C VAL A 430 -15.11 4.36 22.05
N HIS A 431 -15.01 4.58 23.36
CA HIS A 431 -16.19 4.71 24.21
C HIS A 431 -17.06 5.91 23.83
N GLU A 432 -16.46 7.09 23.64
CA GLU A 432 -17.18 8.30 23.21
C GLU A 432 -17.84 8.10 21.84
N ILE A 433 -17.12 7.49 20.89
CA ILE A 433 -17.63 7.23 19.55
C ILE A 433 -18.85 6.30 19.62
N LEU A 434 -18.76 5.19 20.34
CA LEU A 434 -19.85 4.22 20.47
C LEU A 434 -21.07 4.82 21.18
N ASP A 435 -20.85 5.56 22.27
CA ASP A 435 -21.94 6.25 22.98
C ASP A 435 -22.69 7.21 22.06
N ASN A 436 -21.97 7.90 21.17
CA ASN A 436 -22.54 8.84 20.20
C ASN A 436 -23.24 8.15 19.03
N VAL A 437 -22.77 6.98 18.58
CA VAL A 437 -23.48 6.15 17.58
C VAL A 437 -24.84 5.67 18.12
N TRP A 438 -24.89 5.27 19.40
CA TRP A 438 -26.15 4.84 20.03
C TRP A 438 -27.12 5.99 20.31
N GLN A 439 -26.62 7.22 20.47
CA GLN A 439 -27.43 8.42 20.64
C GLN A 439 -27.88 8.96 19.27
N GLN A 440 -28.94 8.38 18.69
CA GLN A 440 -29.48 8.75 17.37
C GLN A 440 -29.81 10.25 17.14
N ASN A 441 -29.89 11.06 18.20
CA ASN A 441 -30.14 12.49 18.14
C ASN A 441 -28.86 13.36 18.23
N HIS A 442 -27.68 12.77 18.33
CA HIS A 442 -26.46 13.57 18.32
C HIS A 442 -26.16 14.06 16.91
N THR A 443 -26.39 15.36 16.69
CA THR A 443 -25.94 16.03 15.48
C THR A 443 -24.51 16.52 15.68
N VAL A 444 -23.63 16.18 14.74
CA VAL A 444 -22.25 16.67 14.68
C VAL A 444 -22.25 18.01 13.97
N GLU A 445 -21.53 18.98 14.52
CA GLU A 445 -21.27 20.23 13.81
C GLU A 445 -20.16 20.00 12.78
N LEU A 446 -20.47 20.17 11.49
CA LEU A 446 -19.47 20.06 10.43
C LEU A 446 -18.53 21.27 10.46
N GLY A 447 -17.24 21.03 10.27
CA GLY A 447 -16.20 22.04 10.25
C GLY A 447 -16.02 22.65 8.86
N GLY A 448 -15.85 23.97 8.79
CA GLY A 448 -15.65 24.69 7.53
C GLY A 448 -14.33 24.35 6.84
N VAL A 449 -14.33 24.49 5.52
CA VAL A 449 -13.15 24.33 4.66
C VAL A 449 -12.60 25.70 4.29
N THR A 450 -11.32 25.95 4.53
CA THR A 450 -10.65 27.19 4.10
C THR A 450 -9.37 26.84 3.36
N PHE A 451 -9.33 27.16 2.07
CA PHE A 451 -8.17 26.93 1.23
C PHE A 451 -7.08 27.98 1.45
N PRO A 452 -5.80 27.59 1.43
CA PRO A 452 -4.69 28.54 1.34
C PRO A 452 -4.83 29.43 0.10
N GLU A 453 -4.38 30.68 0.18
CA GLU A 453 -4.43 31.65 -0.93
C GLU A 453 -3.73 31.11 -2.18
N ASP A 454 -2.52 30.56 -2.02
CA ASP A 454 -1.76 29.91 -3.10
C ASP A 454 -2.55 28.77 -3.78
N THR A 455 -3.28 27.96 -2.99
CA THR A 455 -4.14 26.89 -3.56
C THR A 455 -5.29 27.46 -4.37
N LEU A 456 -5.91 28.56 -3.91
CA LEU A 456 -7.01 29.20 -4.62
C LEU A 456 -6.55 29.87 -5.90
N GLU A 457 -5.38 30.52 -5.89
CA GLU A 457 -4.77 31.09 -7.09
C GLU A 457 -4.51 30.01 -8.14
N GLU A 458 -3.86 28.92 -7.74
CA GLU A 458 -3.62 27.77 -8.63
C GLU A 458 -4.93 27.14 -9.12
N ALA A 459 -5.94 27.02 -8.26
CA ALA A 459 -7.22 26.42 -8.64
C ALA A 459 -7.96 27.27 -9.67
N LYS A 460 -7.94 28.60 -9.51
CA LYS A 460 -8.56 29.53 -10.48
C LYS A 460 -7.86 29.50 -11.83
N GLU A 461 -6.53 29.50 -11.84
CA GLU A 461 -5.73 29.37 -13.06
C GLU A 461 -6.02 28.03 -13.74
N LEU A 462 -6.06 26.94 -12.97
CA LEU A 462 -6.37 25.62 -13.48
C LEU A 462 -7.79 25.55 -14.08
N LEU A 463 -8.80 26.11 -13.40
CA LEU A 463 -10.17 26.15 -13.91
C LEU A 463 -10.26 26.91 -15.24
N ASP A 464 -9.56 28.03 -15.39
CA ASP A 464 -9.49 28.79 -16.65
C ASP A 464 -8.87 27.95 -17.79
N VAL A 465 -7.82 27.18 -17.50
CA VAL A 465 -7.24 26.23 -18.45
C VAL A 465 -8.26 25.15 -18.83
N LEU A 466 -8.94 24.54 -17.86
CA LEU A 466 -9.91 23.46 -18.09
C LEU A 466 -11.12 23.94 -18.90
N GLU A 467 -11.58 25.17 -18.68
CA GLU A 467 -12.67 25.80 -19.42
C GLU A 467 -12.23 26.13 -20.85
N THR A 468 -11.09 26.82 -21.01
CA THR A 468 -10.56 27.22 -22.33
C THR A 468 -10.25 26.00 -23.21
N THR A 469 -9.78 24.90 -22.61
CA THR A 469 -9.49 23.63 -23.31
C THR A 469 -10.71 22.70 -23.41
N ARG A 470 -11.87 23.11 -22.89
CA ARG A 470 -13.15 22.36 -22.91
C ARG A 470 -13.04 20.94 -22.34
N GLN A 471 -12.15 20.72 -21.36
CA GLN A 471 -11.91 19.39 -20.79
C GLN A 471 -13.09 18.87 -19.96
N PHE A 472 -13.82 19.75 -19.25
CA PHE A 472 -15.02 19.36 -18.52
C PHE A 472 -16.13 18.87 -19.46
N GLU A 473 -16.40 19.61 -20.53
CA GLU A 473 -17.38 19.23 -21.54
C GLU A 473 -17.02 17.88 -22.19
N ALA A 474 -15.74 17.68 -22.52
CA ALA A 474 -15.26 16.44 -23.11
C ALA A 474 -15.44 15.22 -22.20
N LEU A 475 -15.36 15.40 -20.88
CA LEU A 475 -15.44 14.30 -19.90
C LEU A 475 -16.83 14.06 -19.33
N PHE A 476 -17.59 15.13 -19.10
CA PHE A 476 -18.88 15.09 -18.39
C PHE A 476 -20.07 15.51 -19.26
N GLY A 477 -19.84 15.95 -20.49
CA GLY A 477 -20.86 16.40 -21.45
C GLY A 477 -21.26 17.87 -21.31
N ASP A 478 -22.09 18.35 -22.25
CA ASP A 478 -22.53 19.75 -22.37
C ASP A 478 -23.35 20.25 -21.15
N ASP A 479 -24.01 19.33 -20.45
CA ASP A 479 -24.85 19.62 -19.27
C ASP A 479 -24.02 19.87 -18.00
N PHE A 480 -22.71 19.64 -18.03
CA PHE A 480 -21.80 20.03 -16.95
C PHE A 480 -21.56 21.55 -16.89
N ASN A 481 -22.18 22.31 -17.81
CA ASN A 481 -21.98 23.72 -18.12
C ASN A 481 -21.66 24.66 -16.93
N ALA A 482 -20.47 25.28 -17.05
CA ALA A 482 -19.94 26.53 -16.47
C ALA A 482 -20.02 26.73 -14.95
N LEU A 483 -18.97 26.27 -14.23
CA LEU A 483 -18.73 26.44 -12.78
C LEU A 483 -19.94 26.03 -11.94
N ALA A 484 -19.92 24.83 -11.34
CA ALA A 484 -20.91 24.39 -10.35
C ALA A 484 -21.42 25.59 -9.55
N GLU A 485 -22.73 25.86 -9.54
CA GLU A 485 -23.40 27.17 -9.33
C GLU A 485 -22.82 28.09 -8.22
N THR A 486 -22.04 27.54 -7.29
CA THR A 486 -21.09 28.24 -6.43
C THR A 486 -19.74 27.50 -6.36
N LEU A 487 -18.62 28.20 -6.59
CA LEU A 487 -17.26 27.66 -6.38
C LEU A 487 -17.06 27.15 -4.94
N PRO A 488 -16.23 26.11 -4.71
CA PRO A 488 -16.08 25.50 -3.38
C PRO A 488 -15.72 26.52 -2.29
N GLU A 489 -14.84 27.48 -2.57
CA GLU A 489 -14.42 28.51 -1.62
C GLU A 489 -15.47 29.57 -1.30
N ALA A 490 -16.48 29.73 -2.17
CA ALA A 490 -17.60 30.64 -1.97
C ALA A 490 -18.83 29.94 -1.37
N ASN A 491 -18.79 28.60 -1.26
CA ASN A 491 -19.89 27.81 -0.76
C ASN A 491 -19.81 27.65 0.76
N GLU A 492 -20.71 28.31 1.49
CA GLU A 492 -20.79 28.22 2.96
C GLU A 492 -21.13 26.81 3.49
N HIS A 493 -21.62 25.95 2.61
CA HIS A 493 -21.92 24.54 2.88
C HIS A 493 -20.74 23.62 2.59
N PHE A 494 -19.57 24.12 2.16
CA PHE A 494 -18.40 23.25 2.06
C PHE A 494 -17.82 22.96 3.45
N LYS A 495 -18.36 21.90 4.08
CA LYS A 495 -17.98 21.46 5.41
C LYS A 495 -17.69 19.96 5.45
N THR A 496 -16.91 19.55 6.45
CA THR A 496 -16.42 18.18 6.62
C THR A 496 -16.55 17.72 8.07
N PHE A 497 -16.50 16.42 8.32
CA PHE A 497 -16.43 15.87 9.67
C PHE A 497 -15.00 16.06 10.20
N GLN A 498 -14.82 17.04 11.08
CA GLN A 498 -13.52 17.40 11.65
C GLN A 498 -13.40 16.99 13.12
N VAL A 499 -12.28 16.38 13.49
CA VAL A 499 -11.83 16.14 14.86
C VAL A 499 -11.48 17.49 15.49
N SER A 500 -12.31 17.94 16.42
CA SER A 500 -12.19 19.25 17.08
C SER A 500 -11.99 19.10 18.59
N GLY A 501 -11.25 20.02 19.21
CA GLY A 501 -11.02 20.00 20.66
C GLY A 501 -10.13 18.86 21.18
N LEU A 502 -9.47 18.10 20.29
CA LEU A 502 -8.53 17.06 20.68
C LEU A 502 -7.30 17.66 21.39
N GLU A 503 -7.00 17.16 22.59
CA GLU A 503 -5.80 17.52 23.35
C GLU A 503 -4.85 16.32 23.45
N PRO A 504 -3.86 16.18 22.56
CA PRO A 504 -3.05 14.95 22.46
C PRO A 504 -2.37 14.53 23.77
N ARG A 505 -1.99 15.50 24.62
CA ARG A 505 -1.34 15.23 25.92
C ARG A 505 -2.26 14.56 26.95
N LYS A 506 -3.59 14.59 26.76
CA LYS A 506 -4.53 13.84 27.60
C LYS A 506 -4.51 12.34 27.27
N HIS A 507 -4.15 11.99 26.05
CA HIS A 507 -4.17 10.61 25.53
C HIS A 507 -2.75 10.01 25.43
N LEU A 508 -1.73 10.84 25.20
CA LEU A 508 -0.37 10.40 24.93
C LEU A 508 0.60 10.83 26.03
N ARG A 509 1.22 9.84 26.69
CA ARG A 509 2.21 10.08 27.75
C ARG A 509 3.49 10.75 27.23
N ARG A 510 3.91 10.41 26.00
CA ARG A 510 5.09 10.95 25.32
C ARG A 510 4.63 11.48 23.97
N PHE A 511 4.65 12.79 23.81
CA PHE A 511 4.21 13.45 22.57
C PHE A 511 5.11 14.65 22.29
N ASP A 512 5.75 14.67 21.13
CA ASP A 512 6.48 15.84 20.63
C ASP A 512 5.65 16.53 19.55
N PRO A 513 4.98 17.67 19.87
CA PRO A 513 4.14 18.37 18.91
C PRO A 513 4.92 18.92 17.71
N ARG A 514 6.26 19.00 17.78
CA ARG A 514 7.09 19.50 16.67
C ARG A 514 7.30 18.46 15.57
N LYS A 515 7.05 17.19 15.86
CA LYS A 515 7.22 16.06 14.94
C LYS A 515 5.90 15.42 14.52
N ALA A 516 4.81 15.80 15.18
CA ALA A 516 3.51 15.19 14.96
C ALA A 516 2.77 15.91 13.83
N THR A 517 2.29 15.13 12.85
CA THR A 517 1.26 15.57 11.90
C THR A 517 -0.13 15.32 12.47
N ARG A 518 -1.17 15.89 11.87
CA ARG A 518 -2.55 15.71 12.32
C ARG A 518 -2.97 14.25 12.22
N GLY A 519 -2.80 13.62 11.05
CA GLY A 519 -3.07 12.20 10.83
C GLY A 519 -2.18 11.29 11.68
N GLY A 520 -0.89 11.64 11.84
CA GLY A 520 0.03 10.93 12.74
C GLY A 520 -0.41 10.96 14.20
N THR A 521 -1.00 12.07 14.64
CA THR A 521 -1.54 12.21 16.00
C THR A 521 -2.77 11.33 16.20
N PHE A 522 -3.70 11.30 15.23
CA PHE A 522 -4.88 10.44 15.31
C PHE A 522 -4.49 8.96 15.37
N ALA A 523 -3.59 8.54 14.47
CA ALA A 523 -3.08 7.17 14.44
C ALA A 523 -2.41 6.77 15.77
N LEU A 524 -1.57 7.64 16.33
CA LEU A 524 -0.86 7.34 17.58
C LEU A 524 -1.81 7.25 18.79
N ILE A 525 -2.86 8.07 18.84
CA ILE A 525 -3.90 7.99 19.90
C ILE A 525 -4.68 6.69 19.79
N ALA A 526 -5.21 6.39 18.59
CA ALA A 526 -5.94 5.14 18.35
C ALA A 526 -5.05 3.91 18.64
N LEU A 527 -3.77 3.97 18.30
CA LEU A 527 -2.81 2.91 18.59
C LEU A 527 -2.61 2.74 20.10
N SER A 528 -2.40 3.84 20.83
CA SER A 528 -2.23 3.81 22.29
C SER A 528 -3.46 3.23 22.98
N GLU A 529 -4.66 3.63 22.57
CA GLU A 529 -5.91 3.10 23.11
C GLU A 529 -6.06 1.60 22.84
N ALA A 530 -5.75 1.14 21.61
CA ALA A 530 -5.79 -0.28 21.27
C ALA A 530 -4.82 -1.11 22.12
N LEU A 531 -3.59 -0.62 22.35
CA LEU A 531 -2.62 -1.27 23.21
C LEU A 531 -3.07 -1.31 24.68
N GLU A 532 -3.67 -0.22 25.17
CA GLU A 532 -4.20 -0.13 26.53
C GLU A 532 -5.35 -1.11 26.76
N GLN A 533 -6.33 -1.17 25.84
CA GLN A 533 -7.45 -2.10 25.91
C GLN A 533 -6.97 -3.56 25.88
N ALA A 534 -5.99 -3.87 25.03
CA ALA A 534 -5.37 -5.19 24.97
C ALA A 534 -4.39 -5.48 26.13
N LYS A 535 -4.22 -4.56 27.08
CA LYS A 535 -3.28 -4.65 28.20
C LYS A 535 -1.84 -4.90 27.74
N ARG A 536 -1.46 -4.47 26.54
CA ARG A 536 -0.16 -4.66 25.91
C ARG A 536 0.73 -3.45 26.15
N LYS A 537 1.89 -3.66 26.79
CA LYS A 537 2.91 -2.62 26.99
C LYS A 537 4.19 -3.01 26.27
N ILE A 538 4.69 -2.16 25.38
CA ILE A 538 5.96 -2.36 24.68
C ILE A 538 7.10 -2.05 25.65
N LYS A 539 7.99 -3.02 25.89
CA LYS A 539 9.16 -2.88 26.78
C LYS A 539 10.44 -2.99 25.97
N ARG A 540 11.09 -4.15 25.96
CA ARG A 540 12.32 -4.45 25.18
C ARG A 540 12.04 -5.48 24.08
N ASP A 541 10.76 -5.64 23.75
CA ASP A 541 10.15 -6.68 22.93
C ASP A 541 9.33 -6.04 21.79
N GLY A 542 9.77 -4.88 21.29
CA GLY A 542 9.10 -4.19 20.19
C GLY A 542 9.22 -4.95 18.86
N ASP A 543 10.20 -5.84 18.76
CA ASP A 543 10.38 -6.83 17.70
C ASP A 543 9.29 -7.93 17.73
N GLU A 544 8.60 -8.12 18.85
CA GLU A 544 7.43 -9.00 18.94
C GLU A 544 6.11 -8.32 18.52
N LEU A 545 6.11 -7.02 18.19
CA LEU A 545 4.92 -6.31 17.73
C LEU A 545 5.11 -5.82 16.28
N GLY A 546 4.25 -6.28 15.37
CA GLY A 546 4.16 -5.76 14.00
C GLY A 546 3.13 -4.64 13.87
N MET A 547 3.17 -3.93 12.74
CA MET A 547 2.20 -2.89 12.39
C MET A 547 1.97 -2.81 10.88
N VAL A 548 0.72 -3.00 10.46
CA VAL A 548 0.30 -2.86 9.06
C VAL A 548 -0.70 -1.70 8.97
N MET A 549 -0.37 -0.66 8.20
CA MET A 549 -1.25 0.50 8.02
C MET A 549 -1.79 0.55 6.60
N GLY A 550 -3.10 0.69 6.45
CA GLY A 550 -3.77 1.00 5.21
C GLY A 550 -4.03 2.49 5.09
N MET A 551 -3.62 3.09 3.96
CA MET A 551 -3.71 4.52 3.70
C MET A 551 -4.44 4.77 2.36
N SER A 552 -5.31 5.77 2.32
CA SER A 552 -5.92 6.27 1.09
C SER A 552 -5.12 7.47 0.58
N SER A 553 -5.15 8.57 1.34
CA SER A 553 -4.58 9.86 0.92
C SER A 553 -3.23 10.16 1.56
N GLY A 554 -2.85 9.49 2.65
CA GLY A 554 -1.56 9.72 3.32
C GLY A 554 -1.45 11.09 4.01
N PRO A 555 -0.22 11.60 4.23
CA PRO A 555 0.05 12.84 4.96
C PRO A 555 -0.17 14.09 4.07
N GLN A 556 -1.44 14.44 3.81
CA GLN A 556 -1.83 15.48 2.86
C GLN A 556 -1.23 16.86 3.16
N GLU A 557 -1.21 17.32 4.42
CA GLU A 557 -0.69 18.65 4.78
C GLU A 557 0.82 18.74 4.48
N THR A 558 1.58 17.74 4.91
CA THR A 558 3.03 17.69 4.69
C THR A 558 3.36 17.55 3.20
N THR A 559 2.60 16.73 2.48
CA THR A 559 2.74 16.56 1.03
C THR A 559 2.53 17.89 0.31
N TYR A 560 1.47 18.62 0.65
CA TYR A 560 1.22 19.95 0.09
C TYR A 560 2.36 20.93 0.40
N LYS A 561 2.79 21.04 1.66
CA LYS A 561 3.90 21.94 2.06
C LYS A 561 5.19 21.62 1.30
N TYR A 562 5.46 20.34 1.08
CA TYR A 562 6.62 19.91 0.31
C TYR A 562 6.49 20.28 -1.17
N LEU A 563 5.38 19.92 -1.82
CA LEU A 563 5.15 20.20 -3.24
C LEU A 563 5.13 21.70 -3.53
N GLN A 564 4.52 22.51 -2.67
CA GLN A 564 4.54 23.98 -2.79
C GLN A 564 5.95 24.56 -2.68
N SER A 565 6.84 23.93 -1.91
CA SER A 565 8.24 24.39 -1.79
C SER A 565 9.08 24.17 -3.05
N LEU A 566 8.56 23.48 -4.08
CA LEU A 566 9.20 23.38 -5.40
C LEU A 566 9.16 24.71 -6.16
N LYS A 567 8.24 25.62 -5.79
CA LYS A 567 8.08 26.92 -6.44
C LYS A 567 8.74 28.03 -5.63
N PRO A 568 9.32 29.05 -6.29
CA PRO A 568 9.57 29.14 -7.73
C PRO A 568 10.82 28.38 -8.19
N ASP A 569 11.63 27.85 -7.25
CA ASP A 569 12.94 27.24 -7.53
C ASP A 569 13.03 25.83 -6.91
N PRO A 570 12.96 24.75 -7.72
CA PRO A 570 12.96 23.38 -7.21
C PRO A 570 14.29 22.95 -6.58
N ARG A 571 15.34 23.78 -6.65
CA ARG A 571 16.58 23.58 -5.89
C ARG A 571 16.46 23.93 -4.40
N LYS A 572 15.38 24.62 -3.99
CA LYS A 572 15.21 25.18 -2.65
C LYS A 572 14.00 24.61 -1.92
N VAL A 573 13.75 23.31 -2.10
CA VAL A 573 12.67 22.60 -1.41
C VAL A 573 12.88 22.55 0.10
N ARG A 574 11.78 22.41 0.85
CA ARG A 574 11.79 22.17 2.30
C ARG A 574 12.24 20.74 2.59
N THR A 575 13.53 20.56 2.84
CA THR A 575 14.15 19.26 3.12
C THR A 575 13.52 18.49 4.27
N SER A 576 13.01 19.19 5.29
CA SER A 576 12.37 18.57 6.46
C SER A 576 11.02 17.93 6.14
N GLU A 577 10.33 18.38 5.08
CA GLU A 577 9.00 17.86 4.72
C GLU A 577 9.08 16.64 3.80
N PHE A 578 10.20 16.44 3.08
CA PHE A 578 10.35 15.38 2.09
C PHE A 578 10.17 13.95 2.66
N PRO A 579 10.76 13.57 3.80
CA PRO A 579 10.50 12.25 4.38
C PRO A 579 9.05 12.12 4.87
N GLY A 580 8.47 13.23 5.33
CA GLY A 580 7.12 13.29 5.87
C GLY A 580 6.02 13.25 4.80
N SER A 581 6.34 13.53 3.52
CA SER A 581 5.38 13.48 2.41
C SER A 581 5.16 12.06 1.85
N LEU A 582 5.96 11.09 2.29
CA LEU A 582 5.81 9.71 1.86
C LEU A 582 4.58 9.05 2.49
N MET A 583 3.93 8.16 1.72
CA MET A 583 2.73 7.43 2.17
C MET A 583 2.96 6.64 3.48
N ASN A 584 4.18 6.19 3.75
CA ASN A 584 4.55 5.48 4.97
C ASN A 584 4.97 6.38 6.15
N SER A 585 4.83 7.70 6.08
CA SER A 585 5.29 8.61 7.14
C SER A 585 4.47 8.51 8.43
N ILE A 586 3.14 8.36 8.34
CA ILE A 586 2.25 8.15 9.50
C ILE A 586 2.59 6.85 10.26
N PRO A 587 2.69 5.67 9.62
CA PRO A 587 3.18 4.47 10.30
C PRO A 587 4.59 4.64 10.84
N THR A 588 5.48 5.32 10.12
CA THR A 588 6.84 5.61 10.60
C THR A 588 6.82 6.39 11.90
N PHE A 589 6.00 7.44 11.98
CA PHE A 589 5.84 8.25 13.18
C PHE A 589 5.35 7.40 14.37
N CYS A 590 4.36 6.53 14.15
CA CYS A 590 3.87 5.60 15.17
C CYS A 590 4.96 4.63 15.63
N GLY A 591 5.68 4.04 14.69
CA GLY A 591 6.75 3.07 14.97
C GLY A 591 7.88 3.66 15.78
N ILE A 592 8.34 4.87 15.43
CA ILE A 592 9.38 5.61 16.17
C ILE A 592 8.87 6.01 17.57
N SER A 593 7.62 6.46 17.68
CA SER A 593 7.06 6.97 18.93
C SER A 593 6.91 5.86 19.99
N GLU A 594 6.47 4.68 19.58
CA GLU A 594 6.18 3.55 20.49
C GLU A 594 7.26 2.45 20.49
N GLY A 595 8.20 2.49 19.54
CA GLY A 595 9.28 1.50 19.44
C GLY A 595 8.84 0.17 18.83
N ILE A 596 7.98 0.21 17.81
CA ILE A 596 7.44 -0.98 17.10
C ILE A 596 8.41 -1.41 16.01
N LYS A 597 8.90 -2.65 16.08
CA LYS A 597 10.02 -3.14 15.25
C LYS A 597 9.77 -4.45 14.52
N GLY A 598 8.66 -5.13 14.80
CA GLY A 598 8.27 -6.36 14.10
C GLY A 598 7.92 -6.12 12.63
N TYR A 599 7.17 -7.07 12.05
CA TYR A 599 6.65 -6.94 10.69
C TYR A 599 5.92 -5.60 10.48
N THR A 600 6.48 -4.73 9.62
CA THR A 600 5.92 -3.41 9.32
C THR A 600 5.70 -3.23 7.83
N THR A 601 4.51 -2.79 7.44
CA THR A 601 4.12 -2.52 6.05
C THR A 601 3.09 -1.39 5.97
N THR A 602 3.10 -0.66 4.86
CA THR A 602 2.06 0.30 4.48
C THR A 602 1.42 -0.15 3.17
N LEU A 603 0.09 -0.27 3.18
CA LEU A 603 -0.72 -0.54 2.00
C LEU A 603 -1.45 0.73 1.59
N ALA A 604 -1.50 1.02 0.30
CA ALA A 604 -2.08 2.25 -0.22
C ALA A 604 -3.08 1.98 -1.35
N THR A 605 -4.08 1.15 -1.05
CA THR A 605 -5.11 0.72 -2.01
C THR A 605 -6.26 1.71 -2.16
N GLY A 606 -6.24 2.87 -1.49
CA GLY A 606 -7.31 3.87 -1.54
C GLY A 606 -8.33 3.70 -0.42
N GLU A 607 -9.61 3.97 -0.72
CA GLU A 607 -10.72 3.74 0.22
C GLU A 607 -10.67 2.34 0.84
N ASN A 608 -11.03 2.25 2.13
CA ASN A 608 -11.00 1.03 2.92
C ASN A 608 -9.62 0.33 2.96
N ALA A 609 -8.49 1.02 2.71
CA ALA A 609 -7.17 0.40 2.74
C ALA A 609 -6.84 -0.32 4.06
N ALA A 610 -7.41 0.11 5.19
CA ALA A 610 -7.24 -0.60 6.46
C ALA A 610 -7.86 -2.00 6.49
N LEU A 611 -8.83 -2.29 5.61
CA LEU A 611 -9.30 -3.67 5.37
C LEU A 611 -8.23 -4.51 4.66
N GLY A 612 -7.50 -3.95 3.70
CA GLY A 612 -6.31 -4.59 3.14
C GLY A 612 -5.28 -4.91 4.23
N ALA A 613 -5.02 -3.95 5.12
CA ALA A 613 -4.13 -4.14 6.26
C ALA A 613 -4.61 -5.26 7.21
N LEU A 614 -5.92 -5.38 7.43
CA LEU A 614 -6.54 -6.45 8.21
C LEU A 614 -6.31 -7.82 7.55
N THR A 615 -6.42 -7.96 6.22
CA THR A 615 -6.13 -9.24 5.54
C THR A 615 -4.70 -9.70 5.78
N TYR A 616 -3.74 -8.78 5.67
CA TYR A 616 -2.32 -9.11 5.81
C TYR A 616 -1.94 -9.37 7.27
N GLY A 617 -2.42 -8.53 8.20
CA GLY A 617 -2.19 -8.74 9.63
C GLY A 617 -2.83 -10.04 10.14
N TYR A 618 -4.00 -10.41 9.61
CA TYR A 618 -4.64 -11.70 9.89
C TYR A 618 -3.73 -12.87 9.49
N GLU A 619 -3.20 -12.88 8.26
CA GLU A 619 -2.36 -13.98 7.79
C GLU A 619 -1.00 -14.04 8.52
N ILE A 620 -0.41 -12.91 8.89
CA ILE A 620 0.83 -12.88 9.67
C ILE A 620 0.63 -13.58 11.03
N VAL A 621 -0.47 -13.29 11.73
CA VAL A 621 -0.78 -13.90 13.04
C VAL A 621 -1.19 -15.36 12.87
N ARG A 622 -2.06 -15.67 11.89
CA ARG A 622 -2.52 -17.04 11.60
C ARG A 622 -1.35 -17.97 11.32
N GLN A 623 -0.31 -17.47 10.65
CA GLN A 623 0.90 -18.21 10.31
C GLN A 623 1.95 -18.27 11.43
N ASP A 624 1.72 -17.57 12.55
CA ASP A 624 2.68 -17.41 13.66
C ASP A 624 4.01 -16.75 13.20
N LEU A 625 3.97 -15.92 12.15
CA LEU A 625 5.14 -15.18 11.67
C LEU A 625 5.48 -14.01 12.60
N GLN A 626 4.45 -13.36 13.12
CA GLN A 626 4.52 -12.33 14.15
C GLN A 626 3.44 -12.63 15.19
N PRO A 627 3.77 -12.66 16.49
CA PRO A 627 2.80 -13.06 17.50
C PRO A 627 1.67 -12.05 17.73
N GLN A 628 1.93 -10.77 17.45
CA GLN A 628 0.97 -9.67 17.63
C GLN A 628 1.18 -8.64 16.53
N VAL A 629 0.07 -8.16 15.95
CA VAL A 629 0.12 -7.18 14.87
C VAL A 629 -0.94 -6.11 15.12
N LEU A 630 -0.52 -4.85 15.08
CA LEU A 630 -1.44 -3.72 14.96
C LEU A 630 -1.85 -3.57 13.50
N VAL A 631 -3.14 -3.44 13.23
CA VAL A 631 -3.65 -3.08 11.90
C VAL A 631 -4.50 -1.83 11.99
N GLY A 632 -4.42 -0.93 11.01
CA GLY A 632 -5.21 0.28 11.08
C GLY A 632 -5.11 1.19 9.87
N GLY A 633 -5.69 2.38 9.99
CA GLY A 633 -5.64 3.45 9.00
C GLY A 633 -5.93 4.80 9.63
N ALA A 634 -5.51 5.87 8.98
CA ALA A 634 -5.72 7.23 9.44
C ALA A 634 -5.82 8.21 8.27
N ASP A 635 -6.71 9.19 8.40
CA ASP A 635 -6.84 10.30 7.47
C ASP A 635 -6.86 11.62 8.22
N GLU A 636 -6.24 12.63 7.62
CA GLU A 636 -6.38 14.02 8.02
C GLU A 636 -7.16 14.77 6.95
N TYR A 637 -8.01 15.68 7.39
CA TYR A 637 -8.59 16.64 6.48
C TYR A 637 -7.55 17.74 6.19
N PHE A 638 -7.31 18.02 4.90
CA PHE A 638 -6.49 19.14 4.46
C PHE A 638 -7.06 19.77 3.17
N PRO A 639 -7.20 21.11 3.10
CA PRO A 639 -7.71 21.81 1.93
C PRO A 639 -6.67 21.84 0.77
N SER A 640 -6.54 20.71 0.09
CA SER A 640 -5.65 20.51 -1.06
C SER A 640 -6.35 20.72 -2.40
N MET A 641 -5.56 20.82 -3.47
CA MET A 641 -6.06 20.78 -4.84
C MET A 641 -6.90 19.51 -5.12
N SER A 642 -6.52 18.36 -4.55
CA SER A 642 -7.28 17.11 -4.72
C SER A 642 -8.71 17.24 -4.17
N LEU A 643 -8.86 17.79 -2.97
CA LEU A 643 -10.16 18.01 -2.36
C LEU A 643 -10.99 19.05 -3.16
N TYR A 644 -10.33 20.09 -3.65
CA TYR A 644 -10.95 21.08 -4.53
C TYR A 644 -11.53 20.43 -5.80
N MET A 645 -10.74 19.56 -6.44
CA MET A 645 -11.14 18.84 -7.65
C MET A 645 -12.29 17.85 -7.38
N ASP A 646 -12.29 17.15 -6.25
CA ASP A 646 -13.42 16.27 -5.87
C ASP A 646 -14.72 17.07 -5.65
N ALA A 647 -14.63 18.30 -5.12
CA ALA A 647 -15.79 19.19 -4.98
C ALA A 647 -16.32 19.65 -6.35
N VAL A 648 -15.44 20.15 -7.23
CA VAL A 648 -15.84 20.64 -8.56
C VAL A 648 -16.38 19.51 -9.45
N THR A 649 -15.84 18.30 -9.31
CA THR A 649 -16.30 17.10 -10.03
C THR A 649 -17.52 16.43 -9.37
N ARG A 650 -18.14 17.06 -8.36
CA ARG A 650 -19.37 16.61 -7.68
C ARG A 650 -19.27 15.22 -7.04
N LYS A 651 -18.08 14.82 -6.60
CA LYS A 651 -17.91 13.60 -5.78
C LYS A 651 -18.31 13.84 -4.32
N LEU A 652 -18.10 15.07 -3.84
CA LEU A 652 -18.43 15.48 -2.47
C LEU A 652 -19.87 15.99 -2.38
N HIS A 653 -20.54 15.65 -1.28
CA HIS A 653 -21.76 16.33 -0.88
C HIS A 653 -21.40 17.56 -0.04
N MET A 654 -21.46 18.76 -0.64
CA MET A 654 -21.24 20.02 0.07
C MET A 654 -22.50 20.39 0.87
N THR A 655 -22.49 20.10 2.17
CA THR A 655 -23.57 20.44 3.09
C THR A 655 -23.06 20.99 4.42
N SER A 656 -23.91 21.79 5.08
CA SER A 656 -23.70 22.23 6.46
C SER A 656 -24.43 21.36 7.50
N ASP A 657 -25.20 20.37 7.07
CA ASP A 657 -25.98 19.48 7.93
C ASP A 657 -25.53 18.03 7.77
N ALA A 658 -24.92 17.46 8.81
CA ALA A 658 -24.47 16.08 8.84
C ALA A 658 -25.58 15.06 8.51
N ARG A 659 -26.85 15.41 8.80
CA ARG A 659 -28.01 14.55 8.53
C ARG A 659 -28.29 14.35 7.05
N GLU A 660 -27.72 15.17 6.18
CA GLU A 660 -27.86 14.99 4.74
C GLU A 660 -26.96 13.89 4.19
N TYR A 661 -26.05 13.34 5.00
CA TYR A 661 -25.27 12.17 4.61
C TYR A 661 -26.11 10.88 4.72
N GLN A 662 -27.08 10.72 3.80
CA GLN A 662 -28.03 9.61 3.81
C GLN A 662 -27.50 8.42 3.00
N ILE A 663 -26.68 7.59 3.63
CA ILE A 663 -26.13 6.39 3.01
C ILE A 663 -27.24 5.40 2.65
N TYR A 664 -27.22 4.90 1.41
CA TYR A 664 -28.29 4.11 0.81
C TYR A 664 -29.63 4.86 0.68
N GLY A 665 -29.62 6.19 0.75
CA GLY A 665 -30.76 7.04 0.47
C GLY A 665 -31.21 6.95 -1.00
N ASN A 666 -32.46 7.34 -1.26
CA ASN A 666 -33.05 7.40 -2.61
C ASN A 666 -32.48 8.51 -3.52
N ASP A 667 -31.83 9.53 -2.93
CA ASP A 667 -31.23 10.68 -3.62
C ASP A 667 -29.76 10.85 -3.18
N PRO A 668 -28.83 10.03 -3.70
CA PRO A 668 -27.42 10.10 -3.33
C PRO A 668 -26.75 11.37 -3.87
N LYS A 669 -26.09 12.13 -2.99
CA LYS A 669 -25.45 13.43 -3.33
C LYS A 669 -23.92 13.43 -3.24
N GLY A 670 -23.31 12.26 -3.13
CA GLY A 670 -21.87 12.12 -2.88
C GLY A 670 -21.55 11.91 -1.40
N TYR A 671 -20.27 11.82 -1.09
CA TYR A 671 -19.79 11.54 0.27
C TYR A 671 -19.44 12.83 1.02
N ILE A 672 -19.50 12.81 2.35
CA ILE A 672 -18.94 13.87 3.19
C ILE A 672 -17.61 13.38 3.78
N PRO A 673 -16.48 14.06 3.52
CA PRO A 673 -15.18 13.67 4.07
C PRO A 673 -15.19 13.68 5.59
N GLY A 674 -14.51 12.69 6.18
CA GLY A 674 -14.20 12.65 7.60
C GLY A 674 -12.72 12.45 7.84
N GLU A 675 -12.27 12.89 9.01
CA GLU A 675 -10.91 12.64 9.49
C GLU A 675 -10.92 11.82 10.77
N GLY A 676 -9.82 11.12 11.02
CA GLY A 676 -9.72 10.23 12.17
C GLY A 676 -8.78 9.06 11.93
N ALA A 677 -8.82 8.09 12.83
CA ALA A 677 -8.06 6.87 12.75
C ALA A 677 -8.77 5.72 13.46
N CYS A 678 -8.49 4.49 13.05
CA CYS A 678 -8.90 3.29 13.78
C CYS A 678 -7.77 2.26 13.74
N MET A 679 -7.51 1.64 14.89
CA MET A 679 -6.45 0.65 15.10
C MET A 679 -7.02 -0.57 15.81
N LEU A 680 -6.63 -1.76 15.38
CA LEU A 680 -6.92 -3.04 16.01
C LEU A 680 -5.62 -3.74 16.40
N LEU A 681 -5.60 -4.39 17.56
CA LEU A 681 -4.55 -5.36 17.90
C LEU A 681 -5.05 -6.78 17.60
N LEU A 682 -4.32 -7.48 16.73
CA LEU A 682 -4.53 -8.87 16.38
C LEU A 682 -3.52 -9.76 17.08
N GLU A 683 -3.97 -10.86 17.68
CA GLU A 683 -3.10 -11.88 18.26
C GLU A 683 -3.82 -13.24 18.42
N ASP A 684 -3.08 -14.28 18.79
CA ASP A 684 -3.68 -15.55 19.20
C ASP A 684 -4.48 -15.41 20.52
N PRO A 685 -5.72 -15.90 20.61
CA PRO A 685 -6.54 -15.84 21.81
C PRO A 685 -5.86 -16.38 23.08
N GLN A 686 -4.99 -17.40 22.98
CA GLN A 686 -4.33 -17.95 24.16
C GLN A 686 -3.29 -16.98 24.70
N ARG A 687 -2.60 -16.23 23.83
CA ARG A 687 -1.67 -15.17 24.21
C ARG A 687 -2.38 -13.98 24.87
N ALA A 688 -3.57 -13.64 24.38
CA ALA A 688 -4.45 -12.65 25.00
C ALA A 688 -4.85 -13.08 26.43
N ALA A 689 -5.33 -14.32 26.58
CA ALA A 689 -5.73 -14.89 27.86
C ALA A 689 -4.57 -14.94 28.86
N ALA A 690 -3.36 -15.28 28.42
CA ALA A 690 -2.16 -15.29 29.26
C ALA A 690 -1.81 -13.90 29.84
N ARG A 691 -2.20 -12.82 29.14
CA ARG A 691 -2.05 -11.43 29.61
C ARG A 691 -3.30 -10.91 30.35
N GLY A 692 -4.37 -11.70 30.42
CA GLY A 692 -5.67 -11.30 30.94
C GLY A 692 -6.37 -10.24 30.08
N ALA A 693 -6.05 -10.17 28.79
CA ALA A 693 -6.77 -9.34 27.82
C ALA A 693 -8.10 -10.00 27.43
N GLU A 694 -9.11 -9.17 27.17
CA GLU A 694 -10.41 -9.63 26.66
C GLU A 694 -10.28 -9.91 25.16
N VAL A 695 -10.95 -10.96 24.68
CA VAL A 695 -11.14 -11.19 23.24
C VAL A 695 -12.42 -10.48 22.86
N LEU A 696 -12.31 -9.46 22.02
CA LEU A 696 -13.43 -8.61 21.61
C LEU A 696 -14.23 -9.25 20.46
N ALA A 697 -13.51 -9.89 19.54
CA ALA A 697 -14.04 -10.64 18.40
C ALA A 697 -12.92 -11.51 17.80
N GLU A 698 -13.26 -12.35 16.84
CA GLU A 698 -12.32 -13.13 16.04
C GLU A 698 -12.55 -12.89 14.55
N VAL A 699 -11.47 -12.77 13.79
CA VAL A 699 -11.54 -12.82 12.33
C VAL A 699 -11.60 -14.30 11.94
N ALA A 700 -12.76 -14.76 11.47
CA ALA A 700 -12.97 -16.16 11.14
C ALA A 700 -12.43 -16.52 9.76
N GLY A 701 -12.54 -15.59 8.81
CA GLY A 701 -11.99 -15.73 7.46
C GLY A 701 -12.21 -14.47 6.63
N TYR A 702 -11.51 -14.39 5.50
CA TYR A 702 -11.62 -13.26 4.59
C TYR A 702 -11.56 -13.68 3.13
N GLY A 703 -12.06 -12.81 2.27
CA GLY A 703 -12.07 -12.98 0.83
C GLY A 703 -11.79 -11.68 0.12
N LYS A 704 -11.27 -11.80 -1.10
CA LYS A 704 -10.86 -10.68 -1.92
C LYS A 704 -11.10 -10.98 -3.39
N ALA A 705 -11.44 -9.96 -4.17
CA ALA A 705 -11.52 -10.00 -5.62
C ALA A 705 -11.43 -8.58 -6.18
N CYS A 706 -11.27 -8.43 -7.48
CA CYS A 706 -11.37 -7.12 -8.15
C CYS A 706 -12.08 -7.26 -9.51
N SER A 707 -12.68 -6.17 -9.99
CA SER A 707 -13.24 -6.10 -11.35
C SER A 707 -12.20 -5.62 -12.36
N ASN A 708 -12.50 -5.77 -13.65
CA ASN A 708 -11.68 -5.28 -14.77
C ASN A 708 -12.39 -4.17 -15.55
N SER A 709 -13.11 -3.33 -14.81
CA SER A 709 -13.98 -2.30 -15.38
C SER A 709 -13.62 -0.91 -14.86
N TYR A 710 -12.33 -0.65 -14.61
CA TYR A 710 -11.88 0.64 -14.05
C TYR A 710 -12.19 1.81 -14.99
N PHE A 711 -12.00 1.61 -16.30
CA PHE A 711 -12.24 2.64 -17.33
C PHE A 711 -13.71 2.72 -17.79
N ASP A 712 -14.57 1.80 -17.34
CA ASP A 712 -15.97 1.75 -17.75
C ASP A 712 -16.89 1.70 -16.52
N ALA A 713 -17.41 2.87 -16.15
CA ALA A 713 -18.35 3.01 -15.04
C ALA A 713 -19.67 2.26 -15.26
N SER A 714 -20.03 1.93 -16.52
CA SER A 714 -21.31 1.30 -16.85
C SER A 714 -21.37 -0.20 -16.51
N GLN A 715 -20.23 -0.88 -16.30
CA GLN A 715 -20.14 -2.31 -15.97
C GLN A 715 -20.46 -2.62 -14.50
N ARG A 716 -21.58 -2.09 -13.99
CA ARG A 716 -22.00 -2.29 -12.60
C ARG A 716 -22.18 -3.77 -12.24
N ASP A 717 -22.69 -4.58 -13.17
CA ASP A 717 -22.93 -6.01 -12.94
C ASP A 717 -21.64 -6.80 -12.72
N GLU A 718 -20.55 -6.44 -13.40
CA GLU A 718 -19.23 -7.05 -13.18
C GLU A 718 -18.66 -6.67 -11.81
N LYS A 719 -18.79 -5.39 -11.44
CA LYS A 719 -18.37 -4.84 -10.15
C LYS A 719 -19.07 -5.55 -8.98
N SER A 720 -20.40 -5.66 -9.04
CA SER A 720 -21.19 -6.35 -8.00
C SER A 720 -20.90 -7.86 -7.96
N SER A 721 -20.71 -8.50 -9.11
CA SER A 721 -20.30 -9.92 -9.18
C SER A 721 -18.94 -10.17 -8.55
N SER A 722 -17.99 -9.26 -8.75
CA SER A 722 -16.65 -9.35 -8.16
C SER A 722 -16.70 -9.17 -6.64
N MET A 723 -17.51 -8.23 -6.12
CA MET A 723 -17.73 -8.14 -4.67
C MET A 723 -18.42 -9.39 -4.10
N ALA A 724 -19.41 -9.96 -4.80
CA ALA A 724 -20.04 -11.22 -4.40
C ALA A 724 -19.04 -12.38 -4.36
N LEU A 725 -18.07 -12.42 -5.28
CA LEU A 725 -16.96 -13.38 -5.24
C LEU A 725 -16.07 -13.20 -4.00
N ALA A 726 -15.76 -11.96 -3.61
CA ALA A 726 -15.04 -11.69 -2.36
C ALA A 726 -15.82 -12.22 -1.14
N ILE A 727 -17.14 -12.00 -1.10
CA ILE A 727 -18.01 -12.53 -0.04
C ILE A 727 -17.97 -14.06 -0.01
N ALA A 728 -18.13 -14.72 -1.17
CA ALA A 728 -18.10 -16.17 -1.28
C ALA A 728 -16.76 -16.76 -0.79
N ARG A 729 -15.63 -16.12 -1.14
CA ARG A 729 -14.29 -16.50 -0.66
C ARG A 729 -14.18 -16.34 0.86
N ALA A 730 -14.72 -15.28 1.45
CA ALA A 730 -14.70 -15.05 2.90
C ALA A 730 -15.52 -16.11 3.67
N LEU A 731 -16.71 -16.43 3.18
CA LEU A 731 -17.56 -17.48 3.75
C LEU A 731 -16.87 -18.85 3.69
N ALA A 732 -16.27 -19.18 2.55
CA ALA A 732 -15.53 -20.43 2.35
C ALA A 732 -14.32 -20.54 3.29
N ASP A 733 -13.52 -19.47 3.41
CA ASP A 733 -12.35 -19.43 4.29
C ASP A 733 -12.73 -19.55 5.77
N ALA A 734 -13.85 -18.93 6.17
CA ALA A 734 -14.39 -19.02 7.53
C ALA A 734 -15.09 -20.36 7.83
N GLY A 735 -15.37 -21.17 6.81
CA GLY A 735 -16.11 -22.43 6.95
C GLY A 735 -17.57 -22.25 7.37
N VAL A 736 -18.19 -21.14 6.97
CA VAL A 736 -19.60 -20.82 7.27
C VAL A 736 -20.40 -20.60 5.99
N THR A 737 -21.71 -20.75 6.06
CA THR A 737 -22.63 -20.47 4.95
C THR A 737 -23.30 -19.10 5.10
N ALA A 738 -23.85 -18.56 4.00
CA ALA A 738 -24.62 -17.32 4.05
C ALA A 738 -25.82 -17.38 5.02
N GLN A 739 -26.35 -18.56 5.34
CA GLN A 739 -27.42 -18.72 6.34
C GLN A 739 -26.99 -18.40 7.77
N GLU A 740 -25.70 -18.60 8.06
CA GLU A 740 -25.12 -18.45 9.39
C GLU A 740 -24.66 -17.02 9.69
N ILE A 741 -24.81 -16.11 8.73
CA ILE A 741 -24.52 -14.68 8.90
C ILE A 741 -25.74 -13.99 9.52
N ASP A 742 -25.54 -13.35 10.66
CA ASP A 742 -26.60 -12.71 11.43
C ASP A 742 -26.83 -11.26 11.02
N LEU A 743 -25.80 -10.60 10.51
CA LEU A 743 -25.81 -9.19 10.10
C LEU A 743 -24.79 -8.97 8.98
N VAL A 744 -25.11 -8.08 8.04
CA VAL A 744 -24.16 -7.58 7.03
C VAL A 744 -23.87 -6.11 7.30
N CYS A 745 -22.60 -5.76 7.37
CA CYS A 745 -22.12 -4.39 7.51
C CYS A 745 -21.40 -3.98 6.22
N GLY A 746 -22.02 -3.07 5.47
CA GLY A 746 -21.40 -2.43 4.31
C GLY A 746 -20.61 -1.20 4.71
N THR A 747 -19.76 -0.73 3.79
CA THR A 747 -18.85 0.39 4.01
C THR A 747 -18.83 1.37 2.84
N SER A 748 -19.87 1.34 1.98
CA SER A 748 -20.09 2.35 0.94
C SER A 748 -19.87 3.78 1.46
N ASN A 749 -19.25 4.60 0.61
CA ASN A 749 -19.06 6.03 0.81
C ASN A 749 -20.35 6.84 0.55
N GLY A 750 -21.48 6.20 0.25
CA GLY A 750 -22.76 6.86 0.01
C GLY A 750 -22.96 7.40 -1.41
N SER A 751 -21.98 7.30 -2.31
CA SER A 751 -22.20 7.56 -3.73
C SER A 751 -23.20 6.56 -4.35
N ASP A 752 -23.89 6.96 -5.42
CA ASP A 752 -24.87 6.09 -6.12
C ASP A 752 -24.20 4.80 -6.60
N GLU A 753 -23.03 4.93 -7.22
CA GLU A 753 -22.30 3.80 -7.79
C GLU A 753 -21.86 2.81 -6.71
N SER A 754 -21.13 3.27 -5.69
CA SER A 754 -20.62 2.41 -4.61
C SER A 754 -21.76 1.72 -3.86
N SER A 755 -22.82 2.47 -3.53
CA SER A 755 -23.99 1.95 -2.83
C SER A 755 -24.71 0.86 -3.62
N ARG A 756 -24.90 1.04 -4.94
CA ARG A 756 -25.59 0.04 -5.75
C ARG A 756 -24.76 -1.21 -5.96
N ILE A 757 -23.46 -1.08 -6.22
CA ILE A 757 -22.55 -2.22 -6.35
C ILE A 757 -22.60 -3.08 -5.09
N GLU A 758 -22.50 -2.44 -3.92
CA GLU A 758 -22.51 -3.12 -2.63
C GLU A 758 -23.84 -3.83 -2.37
N ILE A 759 -24.96 -3.14 -2.59
CA ILE A 759 -26.29 -3.70 -2.38
C ILE A 759 -26.62 -4.83 -3.37
N ASP A 760 -26.23 -4.71 -4.63
CA ASP A 760 -26.43 -5.78 -5.62
C ASP A 760 -25.61 -7.02 -5.27
N ALA A 761 -24.38 -6.87 -4.78
CA ALA A 761 -23.54 -7.99 -4.33
C ALA A 761 -24.10 -8.70 -3.08
N ILE A 762 -24.58 -7.92 -2.10
CA ILE A 762 -25.26 -8.45 -0.91
C ILE A 762 -26.53 -9.18 -1.33
N TYR A 763 -27.37 -8.57 -2.18
CA TYR A 763 -28.58 -9.21 -2.66
C TYR A 763 -28.29 -10.53 -3.38
N ALA A 764 -27.32 -10.54 -4.31
CA ALA A 764 -26.94 -11.74 -5.06
C ALA A 764 -26.51 -12.90 -4.14
N THR A 765 -25.86 -12.58 -3.02
CA THR A 765 -25.39 -13.57 -2.04
C THR A 765 -26.53 -14.10 -1.16
N PHE A 766 -27.41 -13.22 -0.68
CA PHE A 766 -28.34 -13.55 0.40
C PHE A 766 -29.78 -13.80 -0.05
N ALA A 767 -30.20 -13.38 -1.25
CA ALA A 767 -31.60 -13.46 -1.69
C ALA A 767 -32.21 -14.87 -1.62
N GLN A 768 -31.41 -15.91 -1.89
CA GLN A 768 -31.87 -17.31 -1.80
C GLN A 768 -31.56 -17.96 -0.45
N ALA A 769 -30.50 -17.53 0.22
CA ALA A 769 -30.11 -18.07 1.51
C ALA A 769 -30.93 -17.43 2.64
N LYS A 770 -30.71 -16.15 2.93
CA LYS A 770 -31.29 -15.44 4.06
C LYS A 770 -31.74 -14.04 3.60
N PRO A 771 -32.85 -13.93 2.85
CA PRO A 771 -33.29 -12.67 2.26
C PRO A 771 -33.58 -11.57 3.30
N ASP A 772 -33.94 -11.96 4.51
CA ASP A 772 -34.23 -11.03 5.61
C ASP A 772 -32.98 -10.70 6.46
N VAL A 773 -31.76 -11.01 5.99
CA VAL A 773 -30.54 -10.66 6.74
C VAL A 773 -30.46 -9.13 6.91
N PRO A 774 -30.33 -8.62 8.15
CA PRO A 774 -30.22 -7.19 8.39
C PRO A 774 -28.95 -6.59 7.75
N VAL A 775 -29.06 -5.38 7.22
CA VAL A 775 -27.94 -4.63 6.61
C VAL A 775 -27.76 -3.26 7.26
N VAL A 776 -26.50 -2.91 7.58
CA VAL A 776 -26.09 -1.64 8.21
C VAL A 776 -24.88 -1.01 7.53
N ASN A 777 -24.67 0.30 7.77
CA ASN A 777 -23.48 1.08 7.46
C ASN A 777 -23.49 2.32 8.37
N TYR A 778 -22.34 2.63 8.99
CA TYR A 778 -22.21 3.68 10.00
C TYR A 778 -21.32 4.85 9.57
N ASN A 779 -20.83 4.89 8.32
CA ASN A 779 -19.96 5.97 7.84
C ASN A 779 -20.60 7.37 8.00
N ALA A 780 -21.93 7.47 7.94
CA ALA A 780 -22.63 8.73 8.11
C ALA A 780 -22.63 9.27 9.56
N CYS A 781 -22.25 8.46 10.56
CA CYS A 781 -22.05 8.92 11.93
C CYS A 781 -20.81 9.82 12.06
N PHE A 782 -19.71 9.45 11.41
CA PHE A 782 -18.39 10.06 11.61
C PHE A 782 -17.79 10.69 10.34
N GLY A 783 -18.52 10.69 9.23
CA GLY A 783 -18.00 11.06 7.92
C GLY A 783 -17.21 9.92 7.26
N PHE A 784 -16.87 10.08 5.99
CA PHE A 784 -16.08 9.07 5.29
C PHE A 784 -14.59 9.24 5.56
N VAL A 785 -14.08 8.52 6.57
CA VAL A 785 -12.64 8.42 6.89
C VAL A 785 -12.03 7.37 5.97
N ALA A 786 -11.68 7.76 4.73
CA ALA A 786 -11.41 6.86 3.61
C ALA A 786 -10.50 5.66 3.93
N SER A 787 -9.37 5.87 4.60
CA SER A 787 -8.44 4.82 5.02
C SER A 787 -9.05 3.85 6.04
N ALA A 788 -9.81 4.37 7.02
CA ALA A 788 -10.25 3.65 8.22
C ALA A 788 -11.75 3.28 8.23
N ALA A 789 -12.51 3.63 7.19
CA ALA A 789 -13.97 3.48 7.15
C ALA A 789 -14.44 2.07 7.54
N GLY A 790 -13.86 1.03 6.95
CA GLY A 790 -14.19 -0.35 7.30
C GLY A 790 -13.88 -0.75 8.74
N LEU A 791 -12.78 -0.23 9.32
CA LEU A 791 -12.43 -0.54 10.72
C LEU A 791 -13.28 0.25 11.72
N LEU A 792 -13.69 1.48 11.39
CA LEU A 792 -14.65 2.23 12.21
C LEU A 792 -16.02 1.56 12.24
N ASN A 793 -16.47 1.03 11.10
CA ASN A 793 -17.68 0.19 11.06
C ASN A 793 -17.50 -1.08 11.90
N LEU A 794 -16.34 -1.75 11.79
CA LEU A 794 -16.02 -2.92 12.61
C LEU A 794 -15.99 -2.60 14.11
N ALA A 795 -15.56 -1.40 14.51
CA ALA A 795 -15.61 -0.95 15.90
C ALA A 795 -17.05 -0.97 16.45
N VAL A 796 -18.02 -0.51 15.66
CA VAL A 796 -19.45 -0.58 16.02
C VAL A 796 -19.93 -2.02 16.06
N ILE A 797 -19.51 -2.87 15.12
CA ILE A 797 -19.87 -4.30 15.10
C ILE A 797 -19.34 -5.05 16.34
N ILE A 798 -18.12 -4.73 16.80
CA ILE A 798 -17.54 -5.29 18.03
C ILE A 798 -18.42 -4.94 19.24
N ASP A 799 -18.91 -3.71 19.34
CA ASP A 799 -19.85 -3.34 20.39
C ASP A 799 -21.21 -4.04 20.26
N CYS A 800 -21.68 -4.28 19.03
CA CYS A 800 -22.90 -5.04 18.78
C CYS A 800 -22.80 -6.48 19.31
N PHE A 801 -21.65 -7.15 19.21
CA PHE A 801 -21.45 -8.47 19.83
C PHE A 801 -21.57 -8.41 21.35
N LYS A 802 -21.05 -7.37 21.98
CA LYS A 802 -21.12 -7.20 23.43
C LYS A 802 -22.54 -6.89 23.91
N THR A 803 -23.24 -6.02 23.21
CA THR A 803 -24.59 -5.56 23.60
C THR A 803 -25.70 -6.48 23.12
N GLN A 804 -25.42 -7.34 22.12
CA GLN A 804 -26.40 -8.15 21.39
C GLN A 804 -27.56 -7.29 20.86
N ALA A 805 -27.19 -6.10 20.40
CA ALA A 805 -28.07 -5.11 19.82
C ALA A 805 -27.35 -4.42 18.65
N VAL A 806 -28.13 -3.97 17.67
CA VAL A 806 -27.64 -3.34 16.44
C VAL A 806 -28.26 -1.95 16.32
N PRO A 807 -27.46 -0.86 16.29
CA PRO A 807 -27.98 0.48 16.05
C PRO A 807 -28.43 0.63 14.60
N ALA A 808 -29.41 1.52 14.37
CA ALA A 808 -29.89 1.81 13.03
C ALA A 808 -28.85 2.52 12.16
N ILE A 809 -29.05 2.43 10.85
CA ILE A 809 -28.33 3.29 9.89
C ILE A 809 -28.66 4.75 10.23
N PRO A 810 -27.67 5.62 10.42
CA PRO A 810 -27.91 7.01 10.79
C PRO A 810 -28.57 7.79 9.63
N HIS A 811 -29.48 8.70 10.00
CA HIS A 811 -30.08 9.76 9.18
C HIS A 811 -30.95 9.34 7.98
N THR A 812 -30.74 8.16 7.41
CA THR A 812 -31.41 7.72 6.17
C THR A 812 -32.88 7.41 6.43
N VAL A 813 -33.76 8.20 5.81
CA VAL A 813 -35.22 8.08 5.99
C VAL A 813 -35.82 7.14 4.94
N GLU A 814 -35.46 7.34 3.67
CA GLU A 814 -35.95 6.56 2.54
C GLU A 814 -34.81 5.84 1.83
N PHE A 815 -34.83 4.51 1.90
CA PHE A 815 -33.83 3.66 1.27
C PHE A 815 -34.14 3.43 -0.21
N PHE A 816 -33.11 3.44 -1.06
CA PHE A 816 -33.30 3.26 -2.52
C PHE A 816 -33.73 1.85 -2.91
N ASP A 817 -33.38 0.83 -2.11
CA ASP A 817 -33.65 -0.57 -2.43
C ASP A 817 -34.63 -1.22 -1.45
N LYS A 818 -35.72 -1.77 -1.99
CA LYS A 818 -36.75 -2.47 -1.20
C LYS A 818 -36.47 -3.96 -1.04
N ARG A 819 -35.47 -4.49 -1.75
CA ARG A 819 -35.06 -5.91 -1.70
C ARG A 819 -34.25 -6.23 -0.45
N ILE A 820 -33.74 -5.21 0.24
CA ILE A 820 -32.82 -5.34 1.37
C ILE A 820 -33.52 -5.01 2.69
N ASN A 821 -33.23 -5.82 3.71
CA ASN A 821 -33.65 -5.55 5.08
C ASN A 821 -32.70 -4.56 5.78
N PHE A 822 -32.79 -3.28 5.42
CA PHE A 822 -32.02 -2.22 6.09
C PHE A 822 -32.49 -2.03 7.54
N VAL A 823 -31.54 -1.89 8.47
CA VAL A 823 -31.85 -1.59 9.87
C VAL A 823 -32.23 -0.11 10.03
N ARG A 824 -33.52 0.15 10.19
CA ARG A 824 -34.09 1.51 10.30
C ARG A 824 -34.25 1.99 11.75
N GLU A 825 -34.39 1.05 12.66
CA GLU A 825 -34.55 1.28 14.10
C GLU A 825 -33.65 0.30 14.85
N PRO A 826 -33.17 0.62 16.06
CA PRO A 826 -32.31 -0.27 16.81
C PRO A 826 -32.96 -1.64 17.03
N LEU A 827 -32.21 -2.72 16.78
CA LEU A 827 -32.69 -4.09 16.89
C LEU A 827 -31.99 -4.81 18.04
N LYS A 828 -32.71 -5.68 18.75
CA LYS A 828 -32.10 -6.71 19.58
C LYS A 828 -31.90 -7.95 18.73
N LEU A 829 -30.66 -8.40 18.57
CA LEU A 829 -30.31 -9.48 17.67
C LEU A 829 -29.21 -10.32 18.29
N ALA A 830 -29.41 -11.64 18.32
CA ALA A 830 -28.37 -12.55 18.76
C ALA A 830 -27.30 -12.63 17.67
N LEU A 831 -26.12 -12.06 17.92
CA LEU A 831 -25.04 -11.97 16.95
C LEU A 831 -23.96 -12.99 17.27
N LYS A 832 -23.65 -13.84 16.29
CA LYS A 832 -22.51 -14.76 16.30
C LYS A 832 -21.57 -14.53 15.14
N HIS A 833 -22.09 -14.36 13.92
CA HIS A 833 -21.27 -14.05 12.74
C HIS A 833 -21.80 -12.83 12.02
N VAL A 834 -20.90 -11.89 11.73
CA VAL A 834 -21.19 -10.68 10.95
C VAL A 834 -20.32 -10.67 9.71
N LEU A 835 -20.93 -10.39 8.57
CA LEU A 835 -20.20 -10.17 7.33
C LEU A 835 -19.88 -8.67 7.21
N LEU A 836 -18.61 -8.31 7.15
CA LEU A 836 -18.16 -6.96 6.82
C LEU A 836 -17.70 -6.94 5.36
N VAL A 837 -18.18 -5.98 4.57
CA VAL A 837 -17.78 -5.81 3.16
C VAL A 837 -17.27 -4.40 2.91
N GLY A 838 -16.33 -4.27 1.99
CA GLY A 838 -15.86 -2.96 1.55
C GLY A 838 -15.19 -2.98 0.19
N ALA A 839 -15.08 -1.79 -0.38
CA ALA A 839 -14.49 -1.57 -1.69
C ALA A 839 -13.44 -0.46 -1.61
N THR A 840 -12.46 -0.54 -2.52
CA THR A 840 -11.57 0.57 -2.82
C THR A 840 -12.06 1.36 -4.02
N GLU A 841 -11.53 2.57 -4.17
CA GLU A 841 -11.53 3.26 -5.46
C GLU A 841 -10.92 2.36 -6.54
N GLY A 842 -11.69 2.12 -7.60
CA GLY A 842 -11.25 1.33 -8.76
C GLY A 842 -11.57 -0.16 -8.74
N GLY A 843 -12.41 -0.63 -7.81
CA GLY A 843 -13.08 -1.93 -7.95
C GLY A 843 -12.32 -3.11 -7.35
N ASN A 844 -11.52 -2.89 -6.30
CA ASN A 844 -11.01 -3.96 -5.44
C ASN A 844 -11.96 -4.14 -4.23
N TYR A 845 -12.26 -5.38 -3.88
CA TYR A 845 -13.30 -5.72 -2.91
C TYR A 845 -12.76 -6.61 -1.81
N TYR A 846 -13.13 -6.29 -0.57
CA TYR A 846 -12.81 -7.04 0.63
C TYR A 846 -14.09 -7.56 1.29
N ALA A 847 -14.02 -8.76 1.86
CA ALA A 847 -15.06 -9.30 2.71
C ALA A 847 -14.45 -10.06 3.89
N PHE A 848 -15.05 -9.94 5.07
CA PHE A 848 -14.63 -10.61 6.29
C PHE A 848 -15.81 -11.22 7.01
N VAL A 849 -15.62 -12.44 7.52
CA VAL A 849 -16.51 -13.02 8.52
C VAL A 849 -15.90 -12.74 9.88
N ILE A 850 -16.57 -11.89 10.65
CA ILE A 850 -16.20 -11.59 12.03
C ILE A 850 -17.10 -12.39 12.97
N LYS A 851 -16.49 -13.00 13.98
CA LYS A 851 -17.16 -13.82 14.97
C LYS A 851 -17.09 -13.15 16.35
N GLY A 852 -18.23 -13.07 17.03
CA GLY A 852 -18.36 -12.54 18.39
C GLY A 852 -17.99 -13.51 19.51
#